data_AF-A0A3A5K1X3-F1
#
_entry.id   AF-A0A3A5K1X3-F1
#
_cell.length_a   1.000
_cell.length_b   1.000
_cell.length_c   1.000
_cell.angle_alpha   90.00
_cell.angle_beta   90.00
_cell.angle_gamma   90.00
#
_symmetry.space_group_name_H-M   'P 1'
#
loop_
_entity.id
_entity.type
_entity.pdbx_description
1 polymer ?
#
loop_
_entity_poly.entity_id
_entity_poly.type
_entity_poly.pdbx_seq_one_letter_code
_entity_poly.pdbx_strand_id
1 'polypeptide(L)'
;MYSGKETTVSDSTQNNTAMPDLNKISSWSQADYELLTADFVSKMTPAQIYAMGHTSWMPDEAAAGFTAEMVQQISISMYWFKPGWVNNLSMEALQGLTPAQMGEFTANTLCGVDAAHLSTFTAEQVAGINCSFYWFDANWLNSLSIPAFQAINAKQLSGLTGANLTGIDSAHAAALTVSQITSWTTTFYWFNSTFLNNLSTETFQAISSKHLNELTSANFLKLDNQHLAALTAAQVAASSRIGDLTSEQFGYLDISGLSVSAIGQLSKKEYLGLTAKQVSTFSAEQIQALKSFDLIPAAAINGFTPVQIAGFGDDLSLLPAAFLNNLDTAMFAAFTPAQLRTLSPATFAALDYQHFWTINDLPALSDVMSSLSTDQLLTVSQLMSIEQIAQLPESQNSLINTSVETGFALVDRISDPALKELMHNAVTNDASLFSFQSIESVLKDFAAQLTGNLSANQYGDIKNYVQEIGNVCGTDSAIYSLVNGLIGTSGASINWTATGPGERIGSLAAGSSVTQFNQLISTWFDGANAPASSSMAHVEGRPLFAKGGPSINDITQGGVSDCALLSALQAVVNIAPDFIKSMIVENPNNTYSVRFFNKGEPHWVTVDGNVCSYGENSANSSWAAIVERANVAFEATYMNDINNYSSLGGGHIKMEEITGDTLTSFRALVTSEEKWDTTNFEILKTAVLNGAPAQLSSWANSKNTATGQTNFVSGHAFGIIGFDESTQDFILTNPWGAYRNDNVQGTFEASMDEMWQKGNFSTNILIANINDTSGAAGPLVHAMAAMNTSPSAALTHSALPNHVNNGTLAASHA
;
A
#
# COMPACT_ATOMS: atom_id res chain seq x y z
N MET A 1 74.91 12.30 16.43
CA MET A 1 76.31 12.74 16.24
C MET A 1 76.42 14.20 16.63
N TYR A 2 77.57 14.51 17.22
CA TYR A 2 77.98 15.72 17.94
C TYR A 2 78.06 17.03 17.15
N SER A 3 78.14 18.10 17.95
CA SER A 3 78.80 19.40 17.74
C SER A 3 77.91 20.55 17.24
N GLY A 4 77.90 21.74 17.81
CA GLY A 4 78.79 22.34 18.82
C GLY A 4 79.21 23.73 18.34
N LYS A 5 78.87 24.78 19.10
CA LYS A 5 79.75 25.93 19.35
C LYS A 5 79.11 26.87 20.38
N GLU A 6 79.62 26.75 21.60
CA GLU A 6 79.66 27.84 22.56
C GLU A 6 80.49 28.99 21.99
N THR A 7 80.00 30.21 22.22
CA THR A 7 80.81 31.43 22.29
C THR A 7 80.46 32.11 23.60
N THR A 8 81.45 32.24 24.48
CA THR A 8 81.38 32.90 25.79
C THR A 8 81.72 34.39 25.71
N VAL A 9 81.16 35.13 26.68
CA VAL A 9 81.56 36.47 27.21
C VAL A 9 80.97 37.67 26.44
N SER A 10 80.14 38.54 27.03
CA SER A 10 80.45 39.36 28.20
C SER A 10 79.33 39.57 29.22
N ASP A 11 79.71 39.36 30.47
CA ASP A 11 79.16 39.97 31.68
C ASP A 11 79.22 41.51 31.58
N SER A 12 78.06 42.16 31.56
CA SER A 12 77.93 43.55 32.00
C SER A 12 76.49 43.82 32.43
N THR A 13 76.36 44.16 33.71
CA THR A 13 75.19 44.62 34.48
C THR A 13 74.24 43.53 34.99
N GLN A 14 74.51 43.09 36.23
CA GLN A 14 73.46 42.85 37.23
C GLN A 14 72.46 44.03 37.24
N ASN A 15 71.34 43.89 36.54
CA ASN A 15 70.13 44.61 36.90
C ASN A 15 69.40 43.73 37.92
N ASN A 16 69.72 43.96 39.18
CA ASN A 16 68.87 43.56 40.29
C ASN A 16 67.60 44.42 40.20
N THR A 17 66.66 44.04 39.35
CA THR A 17 65.37 44.74 39.21
C THR A 17 64.56 44.45 40.46
N ALA A 18 64.71 45.33 41.46
CA ALA A 18 63.88 45.31 42.65
C ALA A 18 62.39 45.35 42.24
N MET A 19 61.55 44.62 42.99
CA MET A 19 60.10 44.64 42.76
C MET A 19 59.56 46.08 42.77
N PRO A 20 58.58 46.42 41.93
CA PRO A 20 58.01 47.77 41.86
C PRO A 20 57.46 48.26 43.20
N ASP A 21 57.60 49.57 43.48
CA ASP A 21 57.07 50.19 44.70
C ASP A 21 55.53 50.28 44.66
N LEU A 22 54.86 49.60 45.58
CA LEU A 22 53.40 49.58 45.73
C LEU A 22 52.79 50.95 46.06
N ASN A 23 53.59 51.93 46.50
CA ASN A 23 53.10 53.31 46.73
C ASN A 23 53.07 54.13 45.44
N LYS A 24 53.54 53.58 44.31
CA LYS A 24 53.71 54.27 43.03
C LYS A 24 53.01 53.57 41.87
N ILE A 25 52.01 52.73 42.15
CA ILE A 25 51.27 51.91 41.15
C ILE A 25 50.77 52.75 39.97
N SER A 26 50.26 53.97 40.24
CA SER A 26 49.77 54.88 39.20
C SER A 26 50.84 55.41 38.23
N SER A 27 52.12 55.18 38.54
CA SER A 27 53.28 55.60 37.73
C SER A 27 54.10 54.43 37.18
N TRP A 28 53.65 53.19 37.38
CA TRP A 28 54.34 52.01 36.86
C TRP A 28 54.43 52.03 35.32
N SER A 29 55.64 51.80 34.83
CA SER A 29 55.95 51.59 33.42
C SER A 29 55.68 50.15 33.00
N GLN A 30 55.68 49.86 31.69
CA GLN A 30 55.54 48.49 31.20
C GLN A 30 56.60 47.55 31.80
N ALA A 31 57.85 48.01 31.92
CA ALA A 31 58.92 47.23 32.54
C ALA A 31 58.63 46.89 34.01
N ASP A 32 57.90 47.76 34.74
CA ASP A 32 57.50 47.47 36.12
C ASP A 32 56.45 46.35 36.17
N TYR A 33 55.47 46.35 35.26
CA TYR A 33 54.47 45.27 35.15
C TYR A 33 55.12 43.94 34.76
N GLU A 34 56.10 43.96 33.86
CA GLU A 34 56.84 42.76 33.38
C GLU A 34 57.67 42.08 34.49
N LEU A 35 57.92 42.75 35.62
CA LEU A 35 58.62 42.19 36.79
C LEU A 35 57.71 41.45 37.77
N LEU A 36 56.39 41.57 37.63
CA LEU A 36 55.45 41.02 38.61
C LEU A 36 55.46 39.48 38.58
N THR A 37 55.37 38.88 39.77
CA THR A 37 55.34 37.43 39.98
C THR A 37 54.08 37.04 40.76
N ALA A 38 53.66 35.78 40.67
CA ALA A 38 52.49 35.28 41.41
C ALA A 38 52.59 35.54 42.93
N ASP A 39 53.74 35.29 43.55
CA ASP A 39 53.95 35.54 44.98
C ASP A 39 53.79 37.02 45.34
N PHE A 40 54.28 37.93 44.48
CA PHE A 40 54.13 39.37 44.70
C PHE A 40 52.66 39.80 44.60
N VAL A 41 51.95 39.35 43.56
CA VAL A 41 50.53 39.66 43.35
C VAL A 41 49.66 39.13 44.49
N SER A 42 49.96 37.92 45.00
CA SER A 42 49.22 37.31 46.11
C SER A 42 49.27 38.09 47.42
N LYS A 43 50.25 39.00 47.57
CA LYS A 43 50.43 39.86 48.75
C LYS A 43 49.82 41.26 48.56
N MET A 44 49.32 41.58 47.37
CA MET A 44 48.65 42.85 47.10
C MET A 44 47.26 42.88 47.77
N THR A 45 46.69 44.06 47.93
CA THR A 45 45.30 44.25 48.39
C THR A 45 44.38 44.49 47.20
N PRO A 46 43.06 44.22 47.30
CA PRO A 46 42.10 44.53 46.24
C PRO A 46 42.17 46.00 45.79
N ALA A 47 42.40 46.94 46.71
CA ALA A 47 42.56 48.36 46.39
C ALA A 47 43.85 48.66 45.59
N GLN A 48 44.93 47.91 45.83
CA GLN A 48 46.16 48.01 45.03
C GLN A 48 45.97 47.43 43.64
N ILE A 49 45.22 46.33 43.49
CA ILE A 49 44.84 45.79 42.18
C ILE A 49 44.01 46.81 41.39
N TYR A 50 43.02 47.44 42.03
CA TYR A 50 42.21 48.48 41.40
C TYR A 50 43.04 49.67 40.88
N ALA A 51 44.10 50.03 41.60
CA ALA A 51 45.00 51.12 41.22
C ALA A 51 45.89 50.80 40.00
N MET A 52 45.98 49.54 39.56
CA MET A 52 46.78 49.13 38.40
C MET A 52 46.11 49.57 37.10
N GLY A 53 46.77 50.46 36.35
CA GLY A 53 46.26 50.97 35.06
C GLY A 53 46.54 50.07 33.85
N HIS A 54 47.36 49.02 33.98
CA HIS A 54 47.78 48.16 32.88
C HIS A 54 48.01 46.69 33.29
N THR A 55 47.09 46.10 34.05
CA THR A 55 47.15 44.70 34.53
C THR A 55 47.38 43.66 33.41
N SER A 56 47.05 43.98 32.15
CA SER A 56 47.28 43.12 30.99
C SER A 56 48.74 43.08 30.50
N TRP A 57 49.63 43.94 31.03
CA TRP A 57 51.07 43.94 30.70
C TRP A 57 51.89 42.98 31.56
N MET A 58 51.27 42.38 32.57
CA MET A 58 51.92 41.44 33.48
C MET A 58 52.30 40.15 32.75
N PRO A 59 53.35 39.42 33.19
CA PRO A 59 53.58 38.05 32.76
C PRO A 59 52.35 37.19 33.06
N ASP A 60 52.03 36.24 32.18
CA ASP A 60 50.86 35.37 32.33
C ASP A 60 50.93 34.59 33.65
N GLU A 61 52.12 34.12 34.04
CA GLU A 61 52.36 33.37 35.29
C GLU A 61 52.06 34.19 36.55
N ALA A 62 52.10 35.52 36.47
CA ALA A 62 51.75 36.39 37.59
C ALA A 62 50.25 36.33 37.94
N ALA A 63 49.40 35.91 36.99
CA ALA A 63 47.97 35.73 37.21
C ALA A 63 47.67 34.70 38.32
N ALA A 64 48.56 33.72 38.55
CA ALA A 64 48.39 32.72 39.60
C ALA A 64 48.36 33.30 41.02
N GLY A 65 48.80 34.55 41.20
CA GLY A 65 48.73 35.26 42.48
C GLY A 65 47.38 35.90 42.78
N PHE A 66 46.45 35.97 41.83
CA PHE A 66 45.15 36.59 42.08
C PHE A 66 44.25 35.71 42.96
N THR A 67 43.44 36.36 43.79
CA THR A 67 42.30 35.77 44.50
C THR A 67 40.98 36.13 43.81
N ALA A 68 39.87 35.49 44.20
CA ALA A 68 38.53 35.81 43.68
C ALA A 68 38.14 37.29 43.89
N GLU A 69 38.47 37.87 45.04
CA GLU A 69 38.20 39.29 45.33
C GLU A 69 39.07 40.22 44.48
N MET A 70 40.34 39.84 44.24
CA MET A 70 41.27 40.65 43.47
C MET A 70 40.86 40.76 42.00
N VAL A 71 40.44 39.67 41.35
CA VAL A 71 40.06 39.74 39.93
C VAL A 71 38.87 40.66 39.69
N GLN A 72 37.96 40.79 40.66
CA GLN A 72 36.81 41.71 40.60
C GLN A 72 37.23 43.17 40.61
N GLN A 73 38.42 43.47 41.12
CA GLN A 73 38.95 44.84 41.20
C GLN A 73 39.75 45.26 39.97
N ILE A 74 39.95 44.39 38.97
CA ILE A 74 40.66 44.79 37.75
C ILE A 74 39.90 45.92 37.06
N SER A 75 40.55 47.09 36.96
CA SER A 75 39.92 48.34 36.51
C SER A 75 40.02 48.60 35.00
N ILE A 76 40.83 47.81 34.29
CA ILE A 76 40.93 47.84 32.82
C ILE A 76 40.01 46.81 32.19
N SER A 77 39.69 46.99 30.91
CA SER A 77 38.83 46.06 30.20
C SER A 77 39.47 44.68 30.01
N MET A 78 38.66 43.61 30.14
CA MET A 78 39.11 42.24 29.87
C MET A 78 39.52 42.00 28.41
N TYR A 79 39.16 42.91 27.50
CA TYR A 79 39.55 42.88 26.08
C TYR A 79 41.07 42.72 25.86
N TRP A 80 41.89 43.25 26.77
CA TRP A 80 43.34 43.29 26.64
C TRP A 80 44.05 42.01 27.11
N PHE A 81 43.34 41.06 27.72
CA PHE A 81 43.92 39.87 28.32
C PHE A 81 44.01 38.71 27.33
N LYS A 82 45.09 37.95 27.41
CA LYS A 82 45.40 36.81 26.54
C LYS A 82 44.97 35.49 27.18
N PRO A 83 44.80 34.40 26.39
CA PRO A 83 44.49 33.08 26.94
C PRO A 83 45.44 32.60 28.04
N GLY A 84 46.75 32.82 27.87
CA GLY A 84 47.76 32.38 28.83
C GLY A 84 47.57 33.00 30.22
N TRP A 85 47.16 34.27 30.28
CA TRP A 85 46.83 34.93 31.55
C TRP A 85 45.64 34.27 32.24
N VAL A 86 44.56 33.99 31.50
CA VAL A 86 43.36 33.34 32.05
C VAL A 86 43.68 31.92 32.53
N ASN A 87 44.47 31.16 31.77
CA ASN A 87 44.91 29.79 32.13
C ASN A 87 45.92 29.73 33.28
N ASN A 88 46.42 30.87 33.76
CA ASN A 88 47.27 30.93 34.95
C ASN A 88 46.51 31.38 36.20
N LEU A 89 45.26 31.83 36.09
CA LEU A 89 44.44 32.09 37.28
C LEU A 89 44.23 30.80 38.07
N SER A 90 44.14 30.91 39.39
CA SER A 90 43.58 29.80 40.16
C SER A 90 42.10 29.62 39.80
N MET A 91 41.57 28.40 39.92
CA MET A 91 40.15 28.12 39.65
C MET A 91 39.21 28.99 40.51
N GLU A 92 39.59 29.25 41.76
CA GLU A 92 38.85 30.15 42.67
C GLU A 92 38.89 31.60 42.18
N ALA A 93 40.07 32.08 41.73
CA ALA A 93 40.19 33.42 41.16
C ALA A 93 39.38 33.56 39.87
N LEU A 94 39.42 32.55 38.99
CA LEU A 94 38.64 32.53 37.76
C LEU A 94 37.14 32.62 38.03
N GLN A 95 36.62 31.88 39.02
CA GLN A 95 35.22 31.98 39.47
C GLN A 95 34.86 33.34 40.08
N GLY A 96 35.86 34.11 40.53
CA GLY A 96 35.69 35.47 41.02
C GLY A 96 35.34 36.48 39.92
N LEU A 97 35.63 36.21 38.64
CA LEU A 97 35.31 37.12 37.54
C LEU A 97 33.81 37.34 37.41
N THR A 98 33.38 38.60 37.35
CA THR A 98 31.96 38.94 37.24
C THR A 98 31.42 38.65 35.83
N PRO A 99 30.10 38.45 35.66
CA PRO A 99 29.49 38.31 34.33
C PRO A 99 29.78 39.50 33.40
N ALA A 100 29.92 40.71 33.95
CA ALA A 100 30.31 41.90 33.19
C ALA A 100 31.73 41.77 32.62
N GLN A 101 32.69 41.34 33.45
CA GLN A 101 34.07 41.07 33.02
C GLN A 101 34.12 39.93 31.99
N MET A 102 33.35 38.86 32.19
CA MET A 102 33.25 37.78 31.21
C MET A 102 32.76 38.27 29.83
N GLY A 103 31.84 39.23 29.83
CA GLY A 103 31.31 39.86 28.63
C GLY A 103 32.29 40.77 27.89
N GLU A 104 33.45 41.08 28.46
CA GLU A 104 34.47 41.94 27.86
C GLU A 104 35.62 41.15 27.19
N PHE A 105 35.78 39.86 27.48
CA PHE A 105 36.81 39.05 26.82
C PHE A 105 36.56 38.93 25.32
N THR A 106 37.67 38.86 24.57
CA THR A 106 37.59 38.55 23.14
C THR A 106 37.30 37.06 22.93
N ALA A 107 36.71 36.72 21.78
CA ALA A 107 36.54 35.32 21.39
C ALA A 107 37.88 34.57 21.37
N ASN A 108 38.96 35.20 20.89
CA ASN A 108 40.29 34.60 20.88
C ASN A 108 40.80 34.26 22.30
N THR A 109 40.51 35.12 23.28
CA THR A 109 40.86 34.87 24.68
C THR A 109 40.11 33.65 25.21
N LEU A 110 38.79 33.60 25.02
CA LEU A 110 37.93 32.53 25.51
C LEU A 110 38.17 31.18 24.79
N CYS A 111 38.46 31.18 23.49
CA CYS A 111 38.80 29.97 22.73
C CYS A 111 40.13 29.35 23.17
N GLY A 112 41.04 30.14 23.75
CA GLY A 112 42.32 29.65 24.23
C GLY A 112 42.31 29.20 25.70
N VAL A 113 41.17 29.29 26.39
CA VAL A 113 41.03 28.79 27.77
C VAL A 113 41.06 27.27 27.75
N ASP A 114 41.86 26.65 28.60
CA ASP A 114 41.97 25.20 28.64
C ASP A 114 40.74 24.52 29.29
N ALA A 115 40.59 23.22 29.04
CA ALA A 115 39.43 22.46 29.50
C ALA A 115 39.26 22.44 31.03
N ALA A 116 40.36 22.48 31.79
CA ALA A 116 40.29 22.46 33.25
C ALA A 116 39.67 23.77 33.76
N HIS A 117 40.09 24.91 33.20
CA HIS A 117 39.53 26.21 33.55
C HIS A 117 38.08 26.36 33.07
N LEU A 118 37.77 25.94 31.84
CA LEU A 118 36.39 25.94 31.32
C LEU A 118 35.42 25.17 32.21
N SER A 119 35.85 24.02 32.76
CA SER A 119 35.01 23.19 33.64
C SER A 119 34.61 23.89 34.94
N THR A 120 35.29 24.96 35.32
CA THR A 120 35.03 25.74 36.54
C THR A 120 34.23 27.00 36.32
N PHE A 121 33.93 27.37 35.07
CA PHE A 121 33.06 28.51 34.78
C PHE A 121 31.70 28.32 35.45
N THR A 122 31.19 29.39 36.05
CA THR A 122 29.84 29.41 36.63
C THR A 122 28.77 29.64 35.56
N ALA A 123 27.52 29.32 35.88
CA ALA A 123 26.37 29.59 35.01
C ALA A 123 26.26 31.08 34.67
N GLU A 124 26.44 31.95 35.66
CA GLU A 124 26.38 33.40 35.51
C GLU A 124 27.49 33.93 34.61
N GLN A 125 28.69 33.34 34.71
CA GLN A 125 29.82 33.68 33.86
C GLN A 125 29.57 33.32 32.39
N VAL A 126 29.09 32.11 32.11
CA VAL A 126 28.75 31.69 30.73
C VAL A 126 27.63 32.55 30.16
N ALA A 127 26.58 32.82 30.93
CA ALA A 127 25.48 33.69 30.51
C ALA A 127 25.93 35.13 30.20
N GLY A 128 27.02 35.59 30.82
CA GLY A 128 27.63 36.91 30.60
C GLY A 128 28.49 37.03 29.33
N ILE A 129 28.87 35.93 28.67
CA ILE A 129 29.71 35.96 27.47
C ILE A 129 28.97 36.65 26.31
N ASN A 130 29.54 37.76 25.80
CA ASN A 130 28.91 38.58 24.76
C ASN A 130 29.40 38.30 23.34
N CYS A 131 30.57 37.66 23.17
CA CYS A 131 31.06 37.32 21.84
C CYS A 131 30.17 36.24 21.18
N SER A 132 30.18 36.19 19.86
CA SER A 132 29.42 35.17 19.13
C SER A 132 29.93 33.77 19.47
N PHE A 133 29.00 32.84 19.75
CA PHE A 133 29.35 31.44 19.99
C PHE A 133 29.79 30.69 18.72
N TYR A 134 29.73 31.35 17.56
CA TYR A 134 30.30 30.89 16.30
C TYR A 134 31.78 30.48 16.43
N TRP A 135 32.52 31.11 17.35
CA TRP A 135 33.96 30.90 17.51
C TRP A 135 34.32 29.68 18.38
N PHE A 136 33.37 29.15 19.17
CA PHE A 136 33.62 28.03 20.07
C PHE A 136 33.34 26.71 19.36
N ASP A 137 34.26 25.76 19.43
CA ASP A 137 34.05 24.42 18.87
C ASP A 137 33.29 23.51 19.86
N ALA A 138 33.04 22.27 19.46
CA ALA A 138 32.37 21.31 20.32
C ALA A 138 33.17 20.91 21.57
N ASN A 139 34.52 20.89 21.49
CA ASN A 139 35.36 20.56 22.64
C ASN A 139 35.28 21.63 23.72
N TRP A 140 35.21 22.89 23.31
CA TRP A 140 34.99 24.02 24.23
C TRP A 140 33.66 23.87 24.97
N LEU A 141 32.57 23.58 24.24
CA LEU A 141 31.24 23.37 24.83
C LEU A 141 31.22 22.16 25.77
N ASN A 142 31.82 21.05 25.35
CA ASN A 142 31.90 19.81 26.14
C ASN A 142 32.84 19.93 27.37
N SER A 143 33.65 21.00 27.46
CA SER A 143 34.49 21.27 28.62
C SER A 143 33.78 22.06 29.71
N LEU A 144 32.60 22.63 29.43
CA LEU A 144 31.80 23.31 30.44
C LEU A 144 31.22 22.31 31.44
N SER A 145 30.94 22.76 32.65
CA SER A 145 30.06 21.99 33.55
C SER A 145 28.63 21.99 33.02
N ILE A 146 27.85 20.95 33.34
CA ILE A 146 26.44 20.86 32.92
C ILE A 146 25.62 22.11 33.34
N PRO A 147 25.72 22.64 34.57
CA PRO A 147 25.04 23.88 34.94
C PRO A 147 25.47 25.09 34.09
N ALA A 148 26.77 25.19 33.76
CA ALA A 148 27.29 26.28 32.95
C ALA A 148 26.83 26.17 31.49
N PHE A 149 26.79 24.97 30.92
CA PHE A 149 26.24 24.70 29.59
C PHE A 149 24.73 25.01 29.52
N GLN A 150 23.96 24.67 30.56
CA GLN A 150 22.54 25.00 30.64
C GLN A 150 22.26 26.51 30.73
N ALA A 151 23.25 27.31 31.13
CA ALA A 151 23.15 28.76 31.19
C ALA A 151 23.34 29.47 29.83
N ILE A 152 23.72 28.73 28.78
CA ILE A 152 23.81 29.28 27.42
C ILE A 152 22.42 29.77 26.99
N ASN A 153 22.30 31.07 26.78
CA ASN A 153 21.03 31.73 26.48
C ASN A 153 20.70 31.73 24.98
N ALA A 154 19.47 32.11 24.62
CA ALA A 154 18.98 32.10 23.24
C ALA A 154 19.86 32.91 22.25
N LYS A 155 20.46 34.02 22.67
CA LYS A 155 21.35 34.83 21.82
C LYS A 155 22.66 34.11 21.55
N GLN A 156 23.17 33.37 22.52
CA GLN A 156 24.39 32.57 22.37
C GLN A 156 24.12 31.32 21.53
N LEU A 157 23.00 30.63 21.78
CA LEU A 157 22.58 29.47 21.00
C LEU A 157 22.40 29.77 19.51
N SER A 158 21.88 30.95 19.14
CA SER A 158 21.74 31.35 17.73
C SER A 158 23.07 31.62 17.03
N GLY A 159 24.17 31.73 17.78
CA GLY A 159 25.52 31.82 17.25
C GLY A 159 26.16 30.46 16.93
N LEU A 160 25.59 29.34 17.38
CA LEU A 160 26.14 28.01 17.15
C LEU A 160 25.95 27.53 15.71
N THR A 161 26.98 26.88 15.16
CA THR A 161 26.97 26.25 13.85
C THR A 161 26.58 24.77 13.93
N GLY A 162 26.23 24.16 12.78
CA GLY A 162 25.96 22.72 12.71
C GLY A 162 27.16 21.86 13.17
N ALA A 163 28.40 22.31 12.96
CA ALA A 163 29.59 21.60 13.44
C ALA A 163 29.72 21.61 14.97
N ASN A 164 29.30 22.71 15.62
CA ASN A 164 29.29 22.78 17.08
C ASN A 164 28.26 21.80 17.65
N LEU A 165 27.05 21.87 17.11
CA LEU A 165 25.88 21.13 17.58
C LEU A 165 26.03 19.61 17.40
N THR A 166 26.66 19.16 16.30
CA THR A 166 26.89 17.73 16.04
C THR A 166 28.05 17.13 16.82
N GLY A 167 28.93 17.95 17.41
CA GLY A 167 30.04 17.50 18.24
C GLY A 167 29.75 17.51 19.74
N ILE A 168 28.57 17.98 20.17
CA ILE A 168 28.15 17.95 21.57
C ILE A 168 28.06 16.48 22.03
N ASP A 169 28.67 16.17 23.16
CA ASP A 169 28.63 14.81 23.70
C ASP A 169 27.25 14.44 24.27
N SER A 170 27.06 13.16 24.62
CA SER A 170 25.77 12.65 25.12
C SER A 170 25.33 13.28 26.44
N ALA A 171 26.26 13.65 27.33
CA ALA A 171 25.93 14.23 28.63
C ALA A 171 25.40 15.66 28.47
N HIS A 172 26.05 16.45 27.61
CA HIS A 172 25.64 17.81 27.29
C HIS A 172 24.37 17.84 26.43
N ALA A 173 24.21 16.93 25.48
CA ALA A 173 22.97 16.78 24.72
C ALA A 173 21.79 16.44 25.65
N ALA A 174 21.96 15.50 26.58
CA ALA A 174 20.93 15.15 27.56
C ALA A 174 20.59 16.29 28.54
N ALA A 175 21.52 17.23 28.75
CA ALA A 175 21.30 18.38 29.61
C ALA A 175 20.54 19.54 28.94
N LEU A 176 20.30 19.50 27.62
CA LEU A 176 19.56 20.54 26.91
C LEU A 176 18.12 20.65 27.44
N THR A 177 17.69 21.88 27.68
CA THR A 177 16.34 22.18 28.18
C THR A 177 15.37 22.48 27.04
N VAL A 178 14.07 22.37 27.33
CA VAL A 178 12.97 22.76 26.43
C VAL A 178 13.15 24.19 25.92
N SER A 179 13.49 25.14 26.80
CA SER A 179 13.69 26.55 26.42
C SER A 179 14.89 26.74 25.48
N GLN A 180 15.95 25.95 25.62
CA GLN A 180 17.11 26.02 24.72
C GLN A 180 16.76 25.49 23.33
N ILE A 181 16.15 24.30 23.23
CA ILE A 181 15.75 23.70 21.95
C ILE A 181 14.75 24.59 21.19
N THR A 182 13.75 25.13 21.88
CA THR A 182 12.72 25.98 21.25
C THR A 182 13.25 27.35 20.82
N SER A 183 14.38 27.80 21.38
CA SER A 183 15.04 29.05 20.98
C SER A 183 15.94 28.91 19.76
N TRP A 184 16.22 27.69 19.29
CA TRP A 184 17.07 27.47 18.12
C TRP A 184 16.41 27.94 16.84
N THR A 185 17.16 28.77 16.11
CA THR A 185 16.82 29.25 14.77
C THR A 185 17.57 28.50 13.67
N THR A 186 18.51 27.63 14.03
CA THR A 186 19.32 26.83 13.11
C THR A 186 18.51 25.69 12.52
N THR A 187 18.78 25.34 11.27
CA THR A 187 18.12 24.20 10.64
C THR A 187 18.51 22.87 11.30
N PHE A 188 17.53 21.99 11.46
CA PHE A 188 17.73 20.68 12.08
C PHE A 188 18.34 19.63 11.15
N TYR A 189 18.53 19.97 9.87
CA TYR A 189 19.12 19.10 8.85
C TYR A 189 20.46 18.45 9.26
N TRP A 190 21.26 19.17 10.08
CA TRP A 190 22.59 18.73 10.49
C TRP A 190 22.58 17.73 11.66
N PHE A 191 21.49 17.61 12.42
CA PHE A 191 21.44 16.72 13.57
C PHE A 191 21.33 15.26 13.14
N ASN A 192 22.22 14.42 13.69
CA ASN A 192 22.15 12.98 13.54
C ASN A 192 21.24 12.35 14.61
N SER A 193 20.84 11.11 14.38
CA SER A 193 19.96 10.39 15.32
C SER A 193 20.61 10.14 16.69
N THR A 194 21.94 10.01 16.78
CA THR A 194 22.63 9.84 18.07
C THR A 194 22.45 11.06 18.96
N PHE A 195 22.56 12.27 18.41
CA PHE A 195 22.29 13.50 19.16
C PHE A 195 20.82 13.55 19.60
N LEU A 196 19.89 13.32 18.67
CA LEU A 196 18.45 13.40 18.95
C LEU A 196 18.01 12.38 20.00
N ASN A 197 18.53 11.15 19.96
CA ASN A 197 18.23 10.09 20.92
C ASN A 197 18.89 10.32 22.30
N ASN A 198 19.81 11.27 22.43
CA ASN A 198 20.36 11.65 23.73
C ASN A 198 19.56 12.77 24.40
N LEU A 199 18.63 13.42 23.71
CA LEU A 199 17.73 14.38 24.34
C LEU A 199 16.82 13.66 25.33
N SER A 200 16.33 14.37 26.36
CA SER A 200 15.19 13.85 27.12
C SER A 200 13.95 13.81 26.21
N THR A 201 13.03 12.89 26.44
CA THR A 201 11.80 12.82 25.64
C THR A 201 10.95 14.09 25.73
N GLU A 202 10.99 14.79 26.88
CA GLU A 202 10.34 16.10 27.06
C GLU A 202 10.99 17.18 26.20
N THR A 203 12.32 17.25 26.21
CA THR A 203 13.09 18.18 25.38
C THR A 203 12.91 17.89 23.89
N PHE A 204 12.92 16.61 23.49
CA PHE A 204 12.68 16.18 22.11
C PHE A 204 11.26 16.51 21.64
N GLN A 205 10.25 16.26 22.50
CA GLN A 205 8.86 16.59 22.20
C GLN A 205 8.65 18.10 21.97
N ALA A 206 9.50 18.98 22.51
CA ALA A 206 9.44 20.41 22.27
C ALA A 206 9.93 20.84 20.86
N ILE A 207 10.53 19.96 20.07
CA ILE A 207 10.97 20.25 18.70
C ILE A 207 9.73 20.51 17.82
N SER A 208 9.67 21.67 17.16
CA SER A 208 8.54 21.99 16.28
C SER A 208 8.42 21.01 15.10
N SER A 209 7.21 20.80 14.60
CA SER A 209 6.99 19.96 13.40
C SER A 209 7.78 20.45 12.18
N LYS A 210 8.01 21.77 12.08
CA LYS A 210 8.86 22.35 11.03
C LYS A 210 10.29 21.80 11.13
N HIS A 211 10.88 21.82 12.32
CA HIS A 211 12.22 21.30 12.54
C HIS A 211 12.31 19.77 12.40
N LEU A 212 11.27 19.02 12.81
CA LEU A 212 11.22 17.58 12.56
C LEU A 212 11.25 17.26 11.06
N ASN A 213 10.58 18.06 10.22
CA ASN A 213 10.57 17.88 8.76
C ASN A 213 11.90 18.24 8.09
N GLU A 214 12.77 19.00 8.76
CA GLU A 214 14.12 19.30 8.27
C GLU A 214 15.10 18.15 8.47
N LEU A 215 14.78 17.18 9.34
CA LEU A 215 15.60 15.98 9.53
C LEU A 215 15.69 15.18 8.23
N THR A 216 16.86 14.58 7.99
CA THR A 216 17.03 13.64 6.87
C THR A 216 16.23 12.36 7.14
N SER A 217 15.75 11.71 6.07
CA SER A 217 15.08 10.40 6.19
C SER A 217 15.92 9.37 6.94
N ALA A 218 17.24 9.35 6.70
CA ALA A 218 18.16 8.43 7.37
C ALA A 218 18.27 8.68 8.88
N ASN A 219 18.18 9.93 9.33
CA ASN A 219 18.23 10.26 10.76
C ASN A 219 16.88 10.04 11.44
N PHE A 220 15.77 10.39 10.77
CA PHE A 220 14.43 10.15 11.29
C PHE A 220 14.16 8.65 11.49
N LEU A 221 14.56 7.82 10.52
CA LEU A 221 14.47 6.36 10.60
C LEU A 221 15.29 5.75 11.75
N LYS A 222 16.31 6.45 12.25
CA LYS A 222 17.18 5.99 13.34
C LYS A 222 16.80 6.56 14.72
N LEU A 223 15.69 7.27 14.81
CA LEU A 223 15.11 7.61 16.10
C LEU A 223 14.75 6.32 16.85
N ASP A 224 15.06 6.28 18.14
CA ASP A 224 14.69 5.12 18.96
C ASP A 224 13.17 5.12 19.28
N ASN A 225 12.72 4.00 19.83
CA ASN A 225 11.31 3.77 20.09
C ASN A 225 10.73 4.72 21.16
N GLN A 226 11.57 5.21 22.10
CA GLN A 226 11.12 6.15 23.14
C GLN A 226 10.86 7.53 22.54
N HIS A 227 11.74 7.99 21.64
CA HIS A 227 11.60 9.26 20.95
C HIS A 227 10.46 9.26 19.93
N LEU A 228 10.27 8.14 19.20
CA LEU A 228 9.10 7.97 18.34
C LEU A 228 7.79 8.02 19.15
N ALA A 229 7.73 7.32 20.29
CA ALA A 229 6.56 7.33 21.18
C ALA A 229 6.33 8.68 21.88
N ALA A 230 7.36 9.53 21.97
CA ALA A 230 7.24 10.88 22.54
C ALA A 230 6.67 11.91 21.56
N LEU A 231 6.61 11.61 20.25
CA LEU A 231 5.99 12.49 19.26
C LEU A 231 4.51 12.68 19.58
N THR A 232 4.07 13.94 19.61
CA THR A 232 2.66 14.29 19.77
C THR A 232 1.86 13.96 18.50
N ALA A 233 0.55 13.74 18.64
CA ALA A 233 -0.36 13.62 17.51
C ALA A 233 -0.24 14.76 16.47
N ALA A 234 0.01 15.99 16.93
CA ALA A 234 0.20 17.15 16.04
C ALA A 234 1.55 17.13 15.29
N GLN A 235 2.62 16.62 15.91
CA GLN A 235 3.90 16.42 15.24
C GLN A 235 3.82 15.30 14.21
N VAL A 236 3.16 14.19 14.56
CA VAL A 236 2.89 13.07 13.65
C VAL A 236 2.06 13.58 12.46
N ALA A 237 0.92 14.22 12.69
CA ALA A 237 0.07 14.74 11.62
C ALA A 237 0.74 15.73 10.66
N ALA A 238 1.71 16.50 11.15
CA ALA A 238 2.46 17.46 10.33
C ALA A 238 3.76 16.87 9.72
N SER A 239 4.11 15.62 10.04
CA SER A 239 5.37 15.00 9.61
C SER A 239 5.32 14.52 8.16
N SER A 240 6.31 14.90 7.36
CA SER A 240 6.52 14.36 6.02
C SER A 240 7.39 13.09 6.01
N ARG A 241 7.74 12.57 7.20
CA ARG A 241 8.70 11.47 7.39
C ARG A 241 8.07 10.16 7.89
N ILE A 242 6.76 10.12 8.14
CA ILE A 242 6.07 8.90 8.60
C ILE A 242 6.32 7.74 7.62
N GLY A 243 6.20 8.02 6.31
CA GLY A 243 6.41 7.03 5.26
C GLY A 243 7.85 6.48 5.19
N ASP A 244 8.83 7.06 5.89
CA ASP A 244 10.20 6.54 5.96
C ASP A 244 10.31 5.37 6.96
N LEU A 245 9.49 5.34 8.02
CA LEU A 245 9.61 4.41 9.16
C LEU A 245 9.32 2.95 8.81
N THR A 246 9.87 1.99 9.56
CA THR A 246 9.42 0.58 9.46
C THR A 246 7.99 0.40 9.99
N SER A 247 7.35 -0.74 9.70
CA SER A 247 6.03 -1.08 10.27
C SER A 247 6.05 -1.10 11.80
N GLU A 248 7.09 -1.69 12.40
CA GLU A 248 7.27 -1.69 13.86
C GLU A 248 7.40 -0.26 14.43
N GLN A 249 8.19 0.59 13.76
CA GLN A 249 8.37 1.98 14.19
C GLN A 249 7.09 2.81 14.09
N PHE A 250 6.30 2.61 13.03
CA PHE A 250 5.00 3.25 12.87
C PHE A 250 4.05 2.93 14.05
N GLY A 251 4.12 1.72 14.59
CA GLY A 251 3.32 1.28 15.74
C GLY A 251 3.58 2.05 17.04
N TYR A 252 4.72 2.76 17.17
CA TYR A 252 5.00 3.61 18.34
C TYR A 252 4.35 4.99 18.27
N LEU A 253 3.90 5.45 17.09
CA LEU A 253 3.37 6.78 16.90
C LEU A 253 1.96 6.96 17.48
N ASP A 254 1.67 8.15 17.98
CA ASP A 254 0.29 8.61 18.20
C ASP A 254 -0.29 9.15 16.88
N ILE A 255 -1.12 8.34 16.22
CA ILE A 255 -1.73 8.67 14.93
C ILE A 255 -3.14 9.28 15.05
N SER A 256 -3.61 9.57 16.27
CA SER A 256 -4.96 10.12 16.50
C SER A 256 -5.18 11.48 15.82
N GLY A 257 -4.10 12.21 15.51
CA GLY A 257 -4.13 13.48 14.80
C GLY A 257 -4.13 13.38 13.27
N LEU A 258 -4.01 12.18 12.68
CA LEU A 258 -4.00 12.02 11.23
C LEU A 258 -5.36 12.37 10.62
N SER A 259 -5.35 13.11 9.51
CA SER A 259 -6.58 13.42 8.78
C SER A 259 -7.20 12.16 8.15
N VAL A 260 -8.50 12.19 7.87
CA VAL A 260 -9.22 11.13 7.11
C VAL A 260 -8.51 10.82 5.79
N SER A 261 -8.02 11.84 5.08
CA SER A 261 -7.26 11.68 3.83
C SER A 261 -5.94 10.93 4.05
N ALA A 262 -5.22 11.23 5.14
CA ALA A 262 -3.97 10.54 5.47
C ALA A 262 -4.22 9.06 5.83
N ILE A 263 -5.27 8.76 6.59
CA ILE A 263 -5.68 7.38 6.89
C ILE A 263 -6.04 6.62 5.61
N GLY A 264 -6.76 7.25 4.68
CA GLY A 264 -7.08 6.64 3.38
C GLY A 264 -5.92 6.50 2.39
N GLN A 265 -4.72 6.94 2.77
CA GLN A 265 -3.47 6.86 2.00
C GLN A 265 -2.38 6.04 2.70
N LEU A 266 -2.69 5.35 3.81
CA LEU A 266 -1.74 4.46 4.46
C LEU A 266 -1.22 3.41 3.47
N SER A 267 0.09 3.23 3.47
CA SER A 267 0.81 2.20 2.72
C SER A 267 0.70 0.85 3.40
N LYS A 268 1.01 -0.24 2.67
CA LYS A 268 1.08 -1.61 3.21
C LYS A 268 1.93 -1.71 4.47
N LYS A 269 3.05 -0.98 4.53
CA LYS A 269 3.95 -0.95 5.69
C LYS A 269 3.28 -0.35 6.93
N GLU A 270 2.48 0.69 6.75
CA GLU A 270 1.78 1.36 7.85
C GLU A 270 0.59 0.54 8.33
N TYR A 271 -0.16 -0.11 7.42
CA TYR A 271 -1.18 -1.11 7.78
C TYR A 271 -0.60 -2.22 8.65
N LEU A 272 0.51 -2.84 8.22
CA LEU A 272 1.18 -3.90 8.97
C LEU A 272 1.76 -3.43 10.31
N GLY A 273 1.92 -2.12 10.50
CA GLY A 273 2.39 -1.50 11.73
C GLY A 273 1.29 -1.06 12.70
N LEU A 274 0.02 -1.13 12.29
CA LEU A 274 -1.11 -0.72 13.13
C LEU A 274 -1.16 -1.54 14.42
N THR A 275 -1.48 -0.86 15.51
CA THR A 275 -1.66 -1.48 16.84
C THR A 275 -3.10 -1.32 17.34
N ALA A 276 -3.52 -2.17 18.28
CA ALA A 276 -4.84 -2.06 18.89
C ALA A 276 -5.08 -0.68 19.54
N LYS A 277 -4.04 -0.10 20.14
CA LYS A 277 -4.11 1.24 20.73
C LYS A 277 -4.40 2.29 19.66
N GLN A 278 -3.71 2.25 18.53
CA GLN A 278 -3.95 3.18 17.43
C GLN A 278 -5.36 3.02 16.83
N VAL A 279 -5.79 1.78 16.57
CA VAL A 279 -7.14 1.49 16.05
C VAL A 279 -8.23 1.99 17.01
N SER A 280 -8.05 1.85 18.33
CA SER A 280 -9.02 2.34 19.31
C SER A 280 -9.21 3.87 19.33
N THR A 281 -8.31 4.62 18.69
CA THR A 281 -8.40 6.09 18.57
C THR A 281 -9.09 6.57 17.29
N PHE A 282 -9.39 5.68 16.34
CA PHE A 282 -9.99 6.08 15.08
C PHE A 282 -11.44 6.56 15.24
N SER A 283 -11.75 7.68 14.59
CA SER A 283 -13.11 8.16 14.40
C SER A 283 -13.85 7.28 13.39
N ALA A 284 -15.18 7.41 13.34
CA ALA A 284 -16.01 6.74 12.35
C ALA A 284 -15.56 7.07 10.91
N GLU A 285 -15.26 8.35 10.64
CA GLU A 285 -14.81 8.80 9.32
C GLU A 285 -13.42 8.26 8.96
N GLN A 286 -12.52 8.12 9.94
CA GLN A 286 -11.21 7.49 9.71
C GLN A 286 -11.35 5.99 9.40
N ILE A 287 -12.27 5.29 10.06
CA ILE A 287 -12.55 3.87 9.76
C ILE A 287 -13.08 3.70 8.33
N GLN A 288 -14.02 4.55 7.89
CA GLN A 288 -14.53 4.52 6.50
C GLN A 288 -13.45 4.84 5.45
N ALA A 289 -12.37 5.53 5.84
CA ALA A 289 -11.27 5.82 4.93
C ALA A 289 -10.28 4.65 4.78
N LEU A 290 -10.30 3.65 5.67
CA LEU A 290 -9.48 2.45 5.52
C LEU A 290 -9.90 1.66 4.27
N LYS A 291 -8.91 1.14 3.55
CA LYS A 291 -9.08 0.44 2.27
C LYS A 291 -8.61 -1.01 2.31
N SER A 292 -7.65 -1.33 3.18
CA SER A 292 -6.96 -2.63 3.18
C SER A 292 -7.11 -3.35 4.52
N PHE A 293 -8.35 -3.74 4.86
CA PHE A 293 -8.67 -4.44 6.10
C PHE A 293 -7.97 -5.80 6.22
N ASP A 294 -7.62 -6.41 5.10
CA ASP A 294 -6.82 -7.64 4.97
C ASP A 294 -5.38 -7.48 5.49
N LEU A 295 -4.84 -6.26 5.48
CA LEU A 295 -3.48 -5.96 5.93
C LEU A 295 -3.39 -5.58 7.42
N ILE A 296 -4.54 -5.37 8.10
CA ILE A 296 -4.56 -5.02 9.52
C ILE A 296 -4.14 -6.25 10.33
N PRO A 297 -3.10 -6.17 11.18
CA PRO A 297 -2.69 -7.28 12.03
C PRO A 297 -3.83 -7.75 12.93
N ALA A 298 -4.01 -9.06 13.09
CA ALA A 298 -5.06 -9.62 13.97
C ALA A 298 -5.02 -9.04 15.40
N ALA A 299 -3.81 -8.79 15.93
CA ALA A 299 -3.64 -8.16 17.24
C ALA A 299 -4.18 -6.71 17.29
N ALA A 300 -4.21 -5.99 16.16
CA ALA A 300 -4.74 -4.64 16.06
C ALA A 300 -6.26 -4.60 15.89
N ILE A 301 -6.87 -5.64 15.32
CA ILE A 301 -8.32 -5.78 15.17
C ILE A 301 -9.02 -5.76 16.54
N ASN A 302 -8.39 -6.32 17.58
CA ASN A 302 -8.90 -6.24 18.96
C ASN A 302 -8.92 -4.81 19.54
N GLY A 303 -8.43 -3.81 18.81
CA GLY A 303 -8.51 -2.39 19.17
C GLY A 303 -9.84 -1.72 18.79
N PHE A 304 -10.65 -2.34 17.92
CA PHE A 304 -11.97 -1.81 17.61
C PHE A 304 -12.84 -1.82 18.88
N THR A 305 -13.81 -0.89 18.95
CA THR A 305 -14.79 -0.77 20.04
C THR A 305 -16.21 -0.87 19.47
N PRO A 306 -17.23 -1.28 20.25
CA PRO A 306 -18.61 -1.38 19.73
C PRO A 306 -19.14 -0.08 19.14
N VAL A 307 -18.66 1.08 19.61
CA VAL A 307 -18.99 2.40 19.06
C VAL A 307 -18.40 2.59 17.66
N GLN A 308 -17.23 2.03 17.41
CA GLN A 308 -16.53 2.09 16.12
C GLN A 308 -17.18 1.19 15.06
N ILE A 309 -18.06 0.25 15.42
CA ILE A 309 -18.78 -0.60 14.45
C ILE A 309 -19.74 0.20 13.58
N ALA A 310 -20.37 1.24 14.14
CA ALA A 310 -21.13 2.21 13.34
C ALA A 310 -20.23 2.96 12.32
N GLY A 311 -18.92 3.00 12.58
CA GLY A 311 -17.92 3.60 11.71
C GLY A 311 -17.62 2.81 10.45
N PHE A 312 -18.03 1.55 10.31
CA PHE A 312 -17.88 0.81 9.04
C PHE A 312 -18.88 1.25 7.96
N GLY A 313 -19.89 2.03 8.34
CA GLY A 313 -20.97 2.45 7.42
C GLY A 313 -21.91 1.30 7.08
N ASP A 314 -22.77 1.51 6.08
CA ASP A 314 -23.83 0.56 5.71
C ASP A 314 -23.35 -0.55 4.75
N ASP A 315 -22.13 -0.44 4.21
CA ASP A 315 -21.60 -1.30 3.15
C ASP A 315 -20.33 -2.03 3.62
N LEU A 316 -20.48 -3.33 3.87
CA LEU A 316 -19.43 -4.24 4.32
C LEU A 316 -18.81 -5.06 3.18
N SER A 317 -19.14 -4.77 1.93
CA SER A 317 -18.67 -5.55 0.77
C SER A 317 -17.15 -5.57 0.60
N LEU A 318 -16.44 -4.61 1.22
CA LEU A 318 -14.98 -4.51 1.23
C LEU A 318 -14.31 -5.28 2.38
N LEU A 319 -15.08 -5.82 3.33
CA LEU A 319 -14.51 -6.50 4.49
C LEU A 319 -14.19 -7.96 4.16
N PRO A 320 -12.93 -8.40 4.33
CA PRO A 320 -12.59 -9.80 4.14
C PRO A 320 -13.07 -10.62 5.34
N ALA A 321 -13.45 -11.89 5.11
CA ALA A 321 -13.87 -12.79 6.19
C ALA A 321 -12.80 -12.95 7.27
N ALA A 322 -11.51 -12.96 6.90
CA ALA A 322 -10.41 -13.01 7.85
C ALA A 322 -10.40 -11.82 8.82
N PHE A 323 -10.80 -10.62 8.37
CA PHE A 323 -10.97 -9.47 9.26
C PHE A 323 -12.14 -9.69 10.22
N LEU A 324 -13.29 -10.10 9.69
CA LEU A 324 -14.51 -10.33 10.46
C LEU A 324 -14.33 -11.43 11.52
N ASN A 325 -13.70 -12.54 11.16
CA ASN A 325 -13.44 -13.68 12.05
C ASN A 325 -12.37 -13.37 13.12
N ASN A 326 -11.63 -12.27 13.00
CA ASN A 326 -10.70 -11.78 14.02
C ASN A 326 -11.31 -10.74 14.96
N LEU A 327 -12.54 -10.28 14.69
CA LEU A 327 -13.27 -9.48 15.67
C LEU A 327 -13.62 -10.36 16.87
N ASP A 328 -13.78 -9.76 18.05
CA ASP A 328 -14.46 -10.49 19.11
C ASP A 328 -15.95 -10.65 18.77
N THR A 329 -16.58 -11.72 19.23
CA THR A 329 -17.98 -12.02 18.87
C THR A 329 -18.98 -10.96 19.34
N ALA A 330 -18.65 -10.19 20.39
CA ALA A 330 -19.53 -9.10 20.85
C ALA A 330 -19.45 -7.89 19.91
N MET A 331 -18.28 -7.64 19.34
CA MET A 331 -18.06 -6.65 18.30
C MET A 331 -18.81 -7.01 17.01
N PHE A 332 -18.64 -8.24 16.53
CA PHE A 332 -19.33 -8.68 15.32
C PHE A 332 -20.86 -8.63 15.50
N ALA A 333 -21.36 -9.02 16.67
CA ALA A 333 -22.79 -8.93 16.98
C ALA A 333 -23.35 -7.49 17.00
N ALA A 334 -22.50 -6.47 16.98
CA ALA A 334 -22.93 -5.07 16.85
C ALA A 334 -23.27 -4.67 15.40
N PHE A 335 -22.93 -5.48 14.39
CA PHE A 335 -23.40 -5.25 13.03
C PHE A 335 -24.92 -5.46 12.92
N THR A 336 -25.57 -4.57 12.18
CA THR A 336 -27.01 -4.68 11.91
C THR A 336 -27.29 -5.69 10.80
N PRO A 337 -28.49 -6.29 10.74
CA PRO A 337 -28.89 -7.13 9.60
C PRO A 337 -28.77 -6.41 8.25
N ALA A 338 -28.98 -5.10 8.21
CA ALA A 338 -28.82 -4.31 6.99
C ALA A 338 -27.37 -4.26 6.51
N GLN A 339 -26.41 -4.09 7.43
CA GLN A 339 -24.99 -4.14 7.11
C GLN A 339 -24.57 -5.55 6.69
N LEU A 340 -24.99 -6.59 7.42
CA LEU A 340 -24.67 -7.98 7.08
C LEU A 340 -25.19 -8.40 5.70
N ARG A 341 -26.32 -7.84 5.22
CA ARG A 341 -26.82 -8.07 3.85
C ARG A 341 -25.89 -7.56 2.75
N THR A 342 -24.93 -6.70 3.07
CA THR A 342 -23.98 -6.14 2.09
C THR A 342 -22.67 -6.90 2.02
N LEU A 343 -22.46 -7.90 2.89
CA LEU A 343 -21.33 -8.82 2.77
C LEU A 343 -21.38 -9.51 1.40
N SER A 344 -20.21 -9.72 0.80
CA SER A 344 -20.14 -10.55 -0.40
C SER A 344 -20.56 -11.99 -0.05
N PRO A 345 -21.19 -12.73 -0.98
CA PRO A 345 -21.51 -14.15 -0.77
C PRO A 345 -20.30 -14.98 -0.30
N ALA A 346 -19.11 -14.67 -0.81
CA ALA A 346 -17.87 -15.34 -0.43
C ALA A 346 -17.45 -14.99 1.01
N THR A 347 -17.45 -13.70 1.38
CA THR A 347 -17.16 -13.28 2.76
C THR A 347 -18.14 -13.90 3.74
N PHE A 348 -19.44 -13.92 3.41
CA PHE A 348 -20.46 -14.53 4.25
C PHE A 348 -20.23 -16.05 4.42
N ALA A 349 -19.91 -16.75 3.33
CA ALA A 349 -19.64 -18.19 3.37
C ALA A 349 -18.35 -18.57 4.10
N ALA A 350 -17.41 -17.63 4.22
CA ALA A 350 -16.14 -17.82 4.91
C ALA A 350 -16.17 -17.36 6.39
N LEU A 351 -17.32 -16.97 6.92
CA LEU A 351 -17.47 -16.73 8.37
C LEU A 351 -17.22 -18.02 9.13
N ASP A 352 -16.49 -17.94 10.23
CA ASP A 352 -16.31 -19.09 11.10
C ASP A 352 -17.58 -19.40 11.90
N TYR A 353 -17.62 -20.58 12.50
CA TYR A 353 -18.76 -21.03 13.31
C TYR A 353 -19.12 -20.07 14.43
N GLN A 354 -18.13 -19.47 15.11
CA GLN A 354 -18.39 -18.57 16.25
C GLN A 354 -19.09 -17.29 15.79
N HIS A 355 -18.62 -16.69 14.70
CA HIS A 355 -19.16 -15.46 14.12
C HIS A 355 -20.51 -15.70 13.44
N PHE A 356 -20.64 -16.77 12.66
CA PHE A 356 -21.90 -17.13 12.00
C PHE A 356 -23.04 -17.26 13.01
N TRP A 357 -22.80 -17.92 14.15
CA TRP A 357 -23.83 -18.13 15.18
C TRP A 357 -24.17 -16.88 16.00
N THR A 358 -23.42 -15.78 15.89
CA THR A 358 -23.87 -14.50 16.44
C THR A 358 -25.00 -13.87 15.63
N ILE A 359 -25.23 -14.33 14.39
CA ILE A 359 -26.31 -13.87 13.51
C ILE A 359 -27.63 -14.48 13.99
N ASN A 360 -28.27 -13.80 14.93
CA ASN A 360 -29.50 -14.29 15.57
C ASN A 360 -30.76 -14.23 14.68
N ASP A 361 -30.72 -13.48 13.58
CA ASP A 361 -31.86 -13.27 12.65
C ASP A 361 -31.47 -13.63 11.21
N LEU A 362 -31.10 -14.90 11.00
CA LEU A 362 -30.78 -15.44 9.67
C LEU A 362 -31.90 -15.20 8.63
N PRO A 363 -33.21 -15.25 8.98
CA PRO A 363 -34.28 -14.88 8.04
C PRO A 363 -34.16 -13.46 7.46
N ALA A 364 -33.62 -12.50 8.22
CA ALA A 364 -33.37 -11.15 7.71
C ALA A 364 -32.26 -11.08 6.63
N LEU A 365 -31.56 -12.20 6.40
CA LEU A 365 -30.53 -12.39 5.38
C LEU A 365 -30.97 -13.35 4.26
N SER A 366 -32.29 -13.58 4.09
CA SER A 366 -32.83 -14.49 3.06
C SER A 366 -32.31 -14.20 1.64
N ASP A 367 -32.08 -12.93 1.32
CA ASP A 367 -31.57 -12.49 0.02
C ASP A 367 -30.10 -12.92 -0.18
N VAL A 368 -29.28 -12.79 0.87
CA VAL A 368 -27.88 -13.28 0.85
C VAL A 368 -27.88 -14.78 0.66
N MET A 369 -28.68 -15.51 1.45
CA MET A 369 -28.78 -16.97 1.36
C MET A 369 -29.23 -17.43 -0.04
N SER A 370 -30.18 -16.71 -0.65
CA SER A 370 -30.67 -17.03 -2.00
C SER A 370 -29.66 -16.72 -3.11
N SER A 371 -28.68 -15.85 -2.84
CA SER A 371 -27.62 -15.46 -3.79
C SER A 371 -26.38 -16.35 -3.75
N LEU A 372 -26.26 -17.25 -2.76
CA LEU A 372 -25.12 -18.14 -2.64
C LEU A 372 -25.06 -19.10 -3.85
N SER A 373 -23.86 -19.29 -4.39
CA SER A 373 -23.60 -20.39 -5.33
C SER A 373 -23.79 -21.75 -4.65
N THR A 374 -23.93 -22.81 -5.44
CA THR A 374 -24.00 -24.20 -4.96
C THR A 374 -22.89 -24.51 -3.94
N ASP A 375 -21.66 -24.12 -4.25
CA ASP A 375 -20.51 -24.35 -3.35
C ASP A 375 -20.63 -23.60 -2.02
N GLN A 376 -20.90 -22.29 -2.10
CA GLN A 376 -21.02 -21.44 -0.94
C GLN A 376 -22.16 -21.91 -0.04
N LEU A 377 -23.29 -22.34 -0.62
CA LEU A 377 -24.40 -22.91 0.12
C LEU A 377 -24.03 -24.23 0.81
N LEU A 378 -23.31 -25.13 0.12
CA LEU A 378 -22.83 -26.39 0.71
C LEU A 378 -21.76 -26.20 1.79
N THR A 379 -21.09 -25.05 1.79
CA THR A 379 -20.15 -24.64 2.85
C THR A 379 -20.92 -24.06 4.04
N VAL A 380 -21.82 -23.10 3.79
CA VAL A 380 -22.62 -22.45 4.83
C VAL A 380 -23.57 -23.42 5.53
N SER A 381 -24.14 -24.40 4.82
CA SER A 381 -25.09 -25.36 5.40
C SER A 381 -24.51 -26.16 6.56
N GLN A 382 -23.18 -26.34 6.59
CA GLN A 382 -22.45 -27.03 7.66
C GLN A 382 -22.44 -26.23 8.97
N LEU A 383 -22.60 -24.90 8.86
CA LEU A 383 -22.67 -23.99 10.01
C LEU A 383 -24.11 -23.86 10.53
N MET A 384 -25.11 -24.35 9.81
CA MET A 384 -26.54 -24.14 10.11
C MET A 384 -27.14 -25.25 10.96
N SER A 385 -28.15 -24.91 11.77
CA SER A 385 -29.01 -25.90 12.42
C SER A 385 -29.99 -26.55 11.43
N ILE A 386 -30.52 -27.72 11.78
CA ILE A 386 -31.56 -28.41 10.99
C ILE A 386 -32.79 -27.51 10.79
N GLU A 387 -33.18 -26.75 11.82
CA GLU A 387 -34.31 -25.82 11.74
C GLU A 387 -34.03 -24.65 10.80
N GLN A 388 -32.79 -24.15 10.75
CA GLN A 388 -32.39 -23.08 9.82
C GLN A 388 -32.36 -23.61 8.37
N ILE A 389 -31.82 -24.82 8.16
CA ILE A 389 -31.83 -25.47 6.84
C ILE A 389 -33.27 -25.65 6.36
N ALA A 390 -34.19 -26.06 7.24
CA ALA A 390 -35.61 -26.22 6.90
C ALA A 390 -36.33 -24.93 6.47
N GLN A 391 -35.74 -23.76 6.71
CA GLN A 391 -36.29 -22.46 6.28
C GLN A 391 -35.78 -22.01 4.91
N LEU A 392 -34.80 -22.71 4.32
CA LEU A 392 -34.29 -22.39 2.99
C LEU A 392 -35.30 -22.74 1.89
N PRO A 393 -35.24 -22.06 0.72
CA PRO A 393 -35.95 -22.45 -0.49
C PRO A 393 -35.82 -23.95 -0.80
N GLU A 394 -36.89 -24.54 -1.36
CA GLU A 394 -36.96 -25.98 -1.64
C GLU A 394 -35.79 -26.49 -2.49
N SER A 395 -35.35 -25.70 -3.48
CA SER A 395 -34.19 -26.02 -4.32
C SER A 395 -32.88 -26.13 -3.51
N GLN A 396 -32.65 -25.21 -2.58
CA GLN A 396 -31.47 -25.18 -1.72
C GLN A 396 -31.49 -26.35 -0.71
N ASN A 397 -32.65 -26.60 -0.10
CA ASN A 397 -32.86 -27.73 0.79
C ASN A 397 -32.62 -29.07 0.08
N SER A 398 -33.16 -29.21 -1.13
CA SER A 398 -33.00 -30.40 -1.96
C SER A 398 -31.53 -30.66 -2.32
N LEU A 399 -30.78 -29.61 -2.68
CA LEU A 399 -29.34 -29.70 -2.95
C LEU A 399 -28.57 -30.19 -1.71
N ILE A 400 -28.84 -29.61 -0.53
CA ILE A 400 -28.17 -29.99 0.72
C ILE A 400 -28.47 -31.47 1.06
N ASN A 401 -29.73 -31.89 0.99
CA ASN A 401 -30.11 -33.27 1.26
C ASN A 401 -29.47 -34.24 0.25
N THR A 402 -29.48 -33.88 -1.03
CA THR A 402 -28.85 -34.68 -2.10
C THR A 402 -27.35 -34.81 -1.87
N SER A 403 -26.68 -33.74 -1.46
CA SER A 403 -25.26 -33.75 -1.08
C SER A 403 -24.99 -34.73 0.06
N VAL A 404 -25.76 -34.69 1.14
CA VAL A 404 -25.58 -35.58 2.29
C VAL A 404 -25.78 -37.04 1.90
N GLU A 405 -26.90 -37.38 1.25
CA GLU A 405 -27.22 -38.76 0.86
C GLU A 405 -26.18 -39.33 -0.12
N THR A 406 -25.81 -38.55 -1.13
CA THR A 406 -24.82 -38.96 -2.14
C THR A 406 -23.44 -39.11 -1.51
N GLY A 407 -23.08 -38.28 -0.53
CA GLY A 407 -21.81 -38.31 0.18
C GLY A 407 -21.60 -39.63 0.92
N PHE A 408 -22.57 -40.05 1.74
CA PHE A 408 -22.51 -41.34 2.44
C PHE A 408 -22.44 -42.51 1.45
N ALA A 409 -23.28 -42.51 0.41
CA ALA A 409 -23.29 -43.56 -0.61
C ALA A 409 -21.99 -43.62 -1.42
N LEU A 410 -21.30 -42.49 -1.60
CA LEU A 410 -19.99 -42.44 -2.25
C LEU A 410 -18.91 -43.06 -1.37
N VAL A 411 -18.82 -42.67 -0.09
CA VAL A 411 -17.84 -43.23 0.88
C VAL A 411 -17.92 -44.76 0.92
N ASP A 412 -19.13 -45.33 0.90
CA ASP A 412 -19.31 -46.79 0.89
C ASP A 412 -18.73 -47.47 -0.37
N ARG A 413 -18.79 -46.79 -1.52
CA ARG A 413 -18.33 -47.31 -2.82
C ARG A 413 -16.83 -47.14 -3.08
N ILE A 414 -16.17 -46.19 -2.42
CA ILE A 414 -14.72 -45.98 -2.59
C ILE A 414 -13.95 -47.24 -2.15
N SER A 415 -13.03 -47.69 -3.01
CA SER A 415 -12.26 -48.90 -2.80
C SER A 415 -10.91 -48.67 -2.12
N ASP A 416 -10.27 -47.53 -2.38
CA ASP A 416 -9.01 -47.16 -1.75
C ASP A 416 -9.21 -46.78 -0.27
N PRO A 417 -8.50 -47.42 0.67
CA PRO A 417 -8.73 -47.22 2.10
C PRO A 417 -8.34 -45.81 2.58
N ALA A 418 -7.30 -45.20 2.00
CA ALA A 418 -6.83 -43.87 2.40
C ALA A 418 -7.82 -42.79 1.95
N LEU A 419 -8.26 -42.86 0.68
CA LEU A 419 -9.28 -41.95 0.16
C LEU A 419 -10.61 -42.13 0.91
N LYS A 420 -11.01 -43.38 1.18
CA LYS A 420 -12.22 -43.68 1.95
C LYS A 420 -12.18 -43.09 3.36
N GLU A 421 -11.05 -43.21 4.05
CA GLU A 421 -10.87 -42.64 5.39
C GLU A 421 -10.95 -41.11 5.38
N LEU A 422 -10.29 -40.46 4.42
CA LEU A 422 -10.36 -39.00 4.26
C LEU A 422 -11.80 -38.51 4.00
N MET A 423 -12.52 -39.18 3.10
CA MET A 423 -13.90 -38.82 2.78
C MET A 423 -14.86 -39.12 3.94
N HIS A 424 -14.66 -40.25 4.63
CA HIS A 424 -15.42 -40.57 5.84
C HIS A 424 -15.22 -39.50 6.92
N ASN A 425 -13.97 -39.09 7.16
CA ASN A 425 -13.65 -38.05 8.16
C ASN A 425 -14.32 -36.72 7.82
N ALA A 426 -14.34 -36.31 6.56
CA ALA A 426 -15.05 -35.11 6.12
C ALA A 426 -16.56 -35.21 6.44
N VAL A 427 -17.23 -36.29 6.04
CA VAL A 427 -18.67 -36.48 6.30
C VAL A 427 -18.99 -36.55 7.80
N THR A 428 -18.15 -37.20 8.61
CA THR A 428 -18.38 -37.29 10.07
C THR A 428 -18.18 -35.97 10.81
N ASN A 429 -17.52 -34.99 10.19
CA ASN A 429 -17.37 -33.64 10.72
C ASN A 429 -18.43 -32.69 10.14
N ASP A 430 -19.57 -33.25 9.68
CA ASP A 430 -20.68 -32.54 9.04
C ASP A 430 -20.28 -31.76 7.77
N ALA A 431 -19.12 -32.06 7.17
CA ALA A 431 -18.68 -31.41 5.95
C ALA A 431 -19.32 -32.05 4.71
N SER A 432 -19.83 -31.21 3.81
CA SER A 432 -20.24 -31.63 2.47
C SER A 432 -19.01 -32.10 1.69
N LEU A 433 -19.02 -33.34 1.19
CA LEU A 433 -17.99 -33.83 0.27
C LEU A 433 -17.98 -33.09 -1.07
N PHE A 434 -18.95 -32.23 -1.33
CA PHE A 434 -19.14 -31.57 -2.61
C PHE A 434 -18.89 -30.06 -2.57
N SER A 435 -18.43 -29.52 -1.43
CA SER A 435 -17.90 -28.16 -1.36
C SER A 435 -16.43 -28.09 -1.81
N PHE A 436 -16.01 -26.93 -2.29
CA PHE A 436 -14.66 -26.65 -2.78
C PHE A 436 -13.62 -27.01 -1.73
N GLN A 437 -13.79 -26.55 -0.49
CA GLN A 437 -12.84 -26.75 0.60
C GLN A 437 -12.65 -28.23 0.94
N SER A 438 -13.75 -29.00 1.00
CA SER A 438 -13.68 -30.43 1.29
C SER A 438 -12.99 -31.20 0.16
N ILE A 439 -13.35 -30.91 -1.10
CA ILE A 439 -12.74 -31.54 -2.26
C ILE A 439 -11.24 -31.25 -2.31
N GLU A 440 -10.86 -29.98 -2.15
CA GLU A 440 -9.47 -29.54 -2.13
C GLU A 440 -8.67 -30.27 -1.05
N SER A 441 -9.19 -30.28 0.18
CA SER A 441 -8.55 -30.94 1.33
C SER A 441 -8.40 -32.44 1.11
N VAL A 442 -9.48 -33.13 0.72
CA VAL A 442 -9.48 -34.58 0.45
C VAL A 442 -8.47 -34.93 -0.64
N LEU A 443 -8.42 -34.17 -1.74
CA LEU A 443 -7.49 -34.45 -2.84
C LEU A 443 -6.04 -34.16 -2.46
N LYS A 444 -5.76 -33.07 -1.73
CA LYS A 444 -4.41 -32.72 -1.24
C LYS A 444 -3.90 -33.77 -0.26
N ASP A 445 -4.71 -34.12 0.74
CA ASP A 445 -4.35 -35.12 1.74
C ASP A 445 -4.16 -36.50 1.11
N PHE A 446 -5.03 -36.86 0.14
CA PHE A 446 -4.89 -38.11 -0.57
C PHE A 446 -3.60 -38.16 -1.39
N ALA A 447 -3.29 -37.08 -2.14
CA ALA A 447 -2.06 -36.98 -2.91
C ALA A 447 -0.80 -37.06 -2.01
N ALA A 448 -0.86 -36.48 -0.80
CA ALA A 448 0.23 -36.54 0.18
C ALA A 448 0.45 -37.95 0.77
N GLN A 449 -0.59 -38.78 0.80
CA GLN A 449 -0.52 -40.16 1.31
C GLN A 449 -0.11 -41.20 0.25
N LEU A 450 -0.04 -40.81 -1.02
CA LEU A 450 0.41 -41.71 -2.09
C LEU A 450 1.89 -42.10 -1.91
N THR A 451 2.15 -43.40 -1.85
CA THR A 451 3.52 -43.96 -1.76
C THR A 451 4.14 -44.31 -3.11
N GLY A 452 3.40 -44.10 -4.20
CA GLY A 452 3.82 -44.39 -5.57
C GLY A 452 2.85 -43.76 -6.58
N ASN A 453 2.97 -44.15 -7.85
CA ASN A 453 2.08 -43.65 -8.90
C ASN A 453 0.63 -44.10 -8.65
N LEU A 454 -0.32 -43.29 -9.13
CA LEU A 454 -1.75 -43.52 -8.99
C LEU A 454 -2.15 -44.86 -9.60
N SER A 455 -2.71 -45.76 -8.80
CA SER A 455 -3.18 -47.06 -9.29
C SER A 455 -4.47 -46.93 -10.11
N ALA A 456 -4.82 -47.98 -10.87
CA ALA A 456 -6.07 -48.00 -11.63
C ALA A 456 -7.32 -47.90 -10.75
N ASN A 457 -7.29 -48.50 -9.55
CA ASN A 457 -8.39 -48.43 -8.59
C ASN A 457 -8.52 -47.02 -8.01
N GLN A 458 -7.40 -46.41 -7.59
CA GLN A 458 -7.38 -45.04 -7.06
C GLN A 458 -7.86 -44.02 -8.10
N TYR A 459 -7.41 -44.16 -9.36
CA TYR A 459 -7.92 -43.33 -10.46
C TYR A 459 -9.41 -43.59 -10.73
N GLY A 460 -9.87 -44.84 -10.63
CA GLY A 460 -11.29 -45.21 -10.71
C GLY A 460 -12.14 -44.52 -9.64
N ASP A 461 -11.65 -44.51 -8.40
CA ASP A 461 -12.29 -43.86 -7.26
C ASP A 461 -12.37 -42.34 -7.42
N ILE A 462 -11.30 -41.68 -7.91
CA ILE A 462 -11.32 -40.25 -8.24
C ILE A 462 -12.36 -39.95 -9.33
N LYS A 463 -12.46 -40.78 -10.39
CA LYS A 463 -13.48 -40.60 -11.43
C LYS A 463 -14.90 -40.73 -10.89
N ASN A 464 -15.14 -41.69 -10.00
CA ASN A 464 -16.43 -41.84 -9.34
C ASN A 464 -16.77 -40.59 -8.53
N TYR A 465 -15.77 -40.01 -7.83
CA TYR A 465 -15.96 -38.77 -7.10
C TYR A 465 -16.34 -37.61 -8.03
N VAL A 466 -15.66 -37.43 -9.17
CA VAL A 466 -16.02 -36.40 -10.16
C VAL A 466 -17.44 -36.59 -10.70
N GLN A 467 -17.85 -37.83 -10.97
CA GLN A 467 -19.20 -38.12 -11.42
C GLN A 467 -20.26 -37.70 -10.40
N GLU A 468 -20.04 -38.01 -9.12
CA GLU A 468 -20.98 -37.61 -8.06
C GLU A 468 -20.99 -36.10 -7.81
N ILE A 469 -19.86 -35.42 -7.98
CA ILE A 469 -19.82 -33.95 -8.00
C ILE A 469 -20.73 -33.41 -9.12
N GLY A 470 -20.71 -34.01 -10.30
CA GLY A 470 -21.61 -33.63 -11.39
C GLY A 470 -23.09 -33.89 -11.08
N ASN A 471 -23.40 -34.98 -10.38
CA ASN A 471 -24.76 -35.33 -9.97
C ASN A 471 -25.31 -34.35 -8.91
N VAL A 472 -24.48 -33.92 -7.97
CA VAL A 472 -24.88 -33.02 -6.87
C VAL A 472 -24.84 -31.55 -7.31
N CYS A 473 -23.72 -31.10 -7.88
CA CYS A 473 -23.48 -29.68 -8.16
C CYS A 473 -23.90 -29.26 -9.57
N GLY A 474 -24.19 -30.21 -10.46
CA GLY A 474 -24.41 -29.96 -11.89
C GLY A 474 -23.10 -29.86 -12.67
N THR A 475 -23.14 -30.26 -13.94
CA THR A 475 -21.97 -30.29 -14.83
C THR A 475 -21.49 -28.91 -15.29
N ASP A 476 -22.32 -27.88 -15.11
CA ASP A 476 -21.96 -26.50 -15.48
C ASP A 476 -21.31 -25.73 -14.32
N SER A 477 -21.26 -26.35 -13.12
CA SER A 477 -20.69 -25.71 -11.93
C SER A 477 -19.18 -25.53 -12.02
N ALA A 478 -18.67 -24.47 -11.37
CA ALA A 478 -17.24 -24.21 -11.27
C ALA A 478 -16.51 -25.43 -10.71
N ILE A 479 -16.96 -25.94 -9.55
CA ILE A 479 -16.35 -27.10 -8.89
C ILE A 479 -16.26 -28.30 -9.83
N TYR A 480 -17.36 -28.68 -10.49
CA TYR A 480 -17.33 -29.82 -11.40
C TYR A 480 -16.28 -29.62 -12.50
N SER A 481 -16.24 -28.44 -13.14
CA SER A 481 -15.27 -28.15 -14.17
C SER A 481 -13.83 -28.23 -13.66
N LEU A 482 -13.55 -27.77 -12.45
CA LEU A 482 -12.21 -27.83 -11.85
C LEU A 482 -11.77 -29.27 -11.59
N VAL A 483 -12.63 -30.10 -10.98
CA VAL A 483 -12.28 -31.50 -10.70
C VAL A 483 -12.22 -32.32 -12.00
N ASN A 484 -13.12 -32.04 -12.94
CA ASN A 484 -13.07 -32.63 -14.28
C ASN A 484 -11.80 -32.20 -15.03
N GLY A 485 -11.27 -31.00 -14.79
CA GLY A 485 -9.98 -30.54 -15.30
C GLY A 485 -8.80 -31.42 -14.87
N LEU A 486 -8.88 -32.06 -13.69
CA LEU A 486 -7.86 -33.00 -13.21
C LEU A 486 -7.80 -34.29 -14.04
N ILE A 487 -8.95 -34.80 -14.50
CA ILE A 487 -9.08 -36.15 -15.09
C ILE A 487 -9.54 -36.15 -16.56
N GLY A 488 -9.92 -35.00 -17.10
CA GLY A 488 -10.51 -34.83 -18.43
C GLY A 488 -9.49 -34.88 -19.56
N THR A 489 -9.90 -34.66 -20.81
CA THR A 489 -8.99 -34.71 -21.97
C THR A 489 -8.21 -33.42 -22.20
N SER A 490 -8.65 -32.31 -21.60
CA SER A 490 -8.05 -31.00 -21.82
C SER A 490 -6.79 -30.78 -21.00
N GLY A 491 -6.63 -31.36 -19.80
CA GLY A 491 -5.44 -31.18 -18.94
C GLY A 491 -5.09 -29.72 -18.61
N ALA A 492 -4.02 -29.50 -17.84
CA ALA A 492 -3.53 -28.14 -17.56
C ALA A 492 -2.51 -27.62 -18.59
N SER A 493 -2.29 -26.29 -18.63
CA SER A 493 -1.58 -25.55 -19.70
C SER A 493 -0.09 -25.89 -19.92
N ILE A 494 0.50 -25.33 -21.00
CA ILE A 494 1.80 -25.66 -21.61
C ILE A 494 3.04 -25.12 -20.87
N ASN A 495 2.90 -24.10 -20.02
CA ASN A 495 4.03 -23.49 -19.31
C ASN A 495 3.79 -23.53 -17.80
N TRP A 496 4.36 -24.54 -17.14
CA TRP A 496 4.42 -24.63 -15.69
C TRP A 496 5.87 -24.41 -15.23
N THR A 497 6.08 -23.50 -14.29
CA THR A 497 7.43 -23.06 -13.85
C THR A 497 8.30 -24.21 -13.32
N ALA A 498 7.70 -25.32 -12.88
CA ALA A 498 8.41 -26.50 -12.39
C ALA A 498 8.77 -27.55 -13.47
N THR A 499 8.14 -27.54 -14.65
CA THR A 499 8.43 -28.51 -15.75
C THR A 499 9.22 -27.92 -16.90
N GLY A 500 9.42 -26.59 -16.90
CA GLY A 500 10.08 -25.88 -17.99
C GLY A 500 9.11 -25.44 -19.08
N PRO A 501 9.56 -24.58 -20.01
CA PRO A 501 8.70 -24.07 -21.08
C PRO A 501 8.33 -25.18 -22.08
N GLY A 502 7.05 -25.31 -22.43
CA GLY A 502 6.62 -26.07 -23.61
C GLY A 502 6.01 -27.47 -23.40
N GLU A 503 5.79 -27.93 -22.17
CA GLU A 503 5.14 -29.23 -21.89
C GLU A 503 3.88 -29.07 -21.03
N ARG A 504 2.75 -29.63 -21.51
CA ARG A 504 1.49 -29.68 -20.75
C ARG A 504 1.62 -30.65 -19.60
N ILE A 505 1.08 -30.28 -18.44
CA ILE A 505 0.99 -31.19 -17.26
C ILE A 505 0.16 -32.43 -17.62
N GLY A 506 -0.77 -32.30 -18.58
CA GLY A 506 -1.69 -33.36 -18.99
C GLY A 506 -2.83 -33.54 -18.00
N SER A 507 -3.37 -34.74 -17.92
CA SER A 507 -4.44 -35.10 -16.99
C SER A 507 -4.04 -36.33 -16.21
N LEU A 508 -4.70 -36.55 -15.08
CA LEU A 508 -4.57 -37.78 -14.32
C LEU A 508 -5.04 -38.98 -15.14
N ALA A 509 -4.25 -40.04 -15.05
CA ALA A 509 -4.58 -41.36 -15.53
C ALA A 509 -4.00 -42.39 -14.55
N ALA A 510 -4.39 -43.66 -14.71
CA ALA A 510 -3.69 -44.74 -14.04
C ALA A 510 -2.19 -44.71 -14.42
N GLY A 511 -1.31 -44.65 -13.42
CA GLY A 511 0.12 -44.48 -13.58
C GLY A 511 0.64 -43.05 -13.44
N SER A 512 -0.23 -42.04 -13.28
CA SER A 512 0.17 -40.65 -12.99
C SER A 512 1.03 -40.56 -11.73
N SER A 513 2.06 -39.71 -11.75
CA SER A 513 2.94 -39.51 -10.61
C SER A 513 2.30 -38.60 -9.55
N VAL A 514 2.76 -38.70 -8.30
CA VAL A 514 2.37 -37.78 -7.22
C VAL A 514 2.70 -36.33 -7.58
N THR A 515 3.81 -36.10 -8.28
CA THR A 515 4.19 -34.77 -8.79
C THR A 515 3.14 -34.22 -9.75
N GLN A 516 2.72 -35.01 -10.75
CA GLN A 516 1.70 -34.58 -11.70
C GLN A 516 0.37 -34.30 -10.99
N PHE A 517 0.01 -35.13 -10.01
CA PHE A 517 -1.22 -34.93 -9.22
C PHE A 517 -1.17 -33.62 -8.44
N ASN A 518 -0.11 -33.36 -7.69
CA ASN A 518 0.05 -32.10 -6.96
C ASN A 518 0.07 -30.88 -7.89
N GLN A 519 0.72 -30.97 -9.05
CA GLN A 519 0.72 -29.89 -10.04
C GLN A 519 -0.68 -29.59 -10.58
N LEU A 520 -1.48 -30.63 -10.82
CA LEU A 520 -2.87 -30.47 -11.25
C LEU A 520 -3.73 -29.88 -10.13
N ILE A 521 -3.60 -30.35 -8.90
CA ILE A 521 -4.29 -29.74 -7.75
C ILE A 521 -3.93 -28.25 -7.64
N SER A 522 -2.64 -27.91 -7.69
CA SER A 522 -2.21 -26.51 -7.62
C SER A 522 -2.62 -25.66 -8.81
N THR A 523 -2.88 -26.26 -9.97
CA THR A 523 -3.41 -25.52 -11.12
C THR A 523 -4.91 -25.25 -10.93
N TRP A 524 -5.69 -26.28 -10.61
CA TRP A 524 -7.15 -26.22 -10.66
C TRP A 524 -7.77 -25.69 -9.35
N PHE A 525 -7.10 -25.80 -8.21
CA PHE A 525 -7.57 -25.30 -6.91
C PHE A 525 -6.79 -24.08 -6.41
N ASP A 526 -5.47 -24.07 -6.57
CA ASP A 526 -4.63 -22.97 -6.03
C ASP A 526 -4.39 -21.84 -7.04
N GLY A 527 -4.77 -22.01 -8.31
CA GLY A 527 -4.57 -21.00 -9.36
C GLY A 527 -3.10 -20.62 -9.62
N ALA A 528 -2.16 -21.47 -9.18
CA ALA A 528 -0.72 -21.17 -9.09
C ALA A 528 0.02 -21.18 -10.45
N ASN A 529 -0.71 -21.25 -11.56
CA ASN A 529 -0.17 -21.25 -12.93
C ASN A 529 0.07 -19.82 -13.46
N ALA A 530 0.94 -19.05 -12.80
CA ALA A 530 1.17 -17.66 -13.18
C ALA A 530 1.59 -17.53 -14.66
N PRO A 531 0.92 -16.67 -15.46
CA PRO A 531 1.34 -16.38 -16.83
C PRO A 531 2.78 -15.85 -16.86
N ALA A 532 3.52 -16.19 -17.91
CA ALA A 532 4.84 -15.60 -18.14
C ALA A 532 4.67 -14.12 -18.55
N SER A 533 5.05 -13.16 -17.71
CA SER A 533 5.22 -11.72 -18.07
C SER A 533 5.98 -10.93 -17.00
N SER A 534 6.31 -9.66 -17.29
CA SER A 534 7.40 -8.86 -16.69
C SER A 534 7.04 -7.88 -15.55
N SER A 535 5.85 -7.97 -14.95
CA SER A 535 5.53 -7.28 -13.69
C SER A 535 4.23 -7.84 -13.09
N MET A 536 4.25 -8.17 -11.80
CA MET A 536 3.08 -8.65 -11.05
C MET A 536 2.73 -7.62 -9.97
N ALA A 537 1.49 -7.18 -9.94
CA ALA A 537 0.90 -6.56 -8.75
C ALA A 537 -0.10 -7.53 -8.12
N HIS A 538 -0.34 -7.39 -6.82
CA HIS A 538 -1.45 -8.09 -6.19
C HIS A 538 -2.71 -7.24 -6.27
N VAL A 539 -3.89 -7.87 -6.31
CA VAL A 539 -5.17 -7.18 -6.10
C VAL A 539 -5.46 -6.89 -4.62
N GLU A 540 -4.47 -7.06 -3.72
CA GLU A 540 -4.58 -6.88 -2.27
C GLU A 540 -5.29 -5.55 -1.93
N GLY A 541 -6.27 -5.61 -1.03
CA GLY A 541 -7.09 -4.47 -0.62
C GLY A 541 -8.04 -3.88 -1.68
N ARG A 542 -8.12 -4.41 -2.91
CA ARG A 542 -9.15 -4.02 -3.88
C ARG A 542 -10.34 -4.99 -3.79
N PRO A 543 -11.58 -4.50 -3.70
CA PRO A 543 -12.72 -5.40 -3.79
C PRO A 543 -12.81 -6.05 -5.15
N LEU A 544 -13.42 -7.24 -5.21
CA LEU A 544 -13.71 -7.88 -6.49
C LEU A 544 -14.53 -6.95 -7.39
N PHE A 545 -15.60 -6.37 -6.85
CA PHE A 545 -16.46 -5.39 -7.52
C PHE A 545 -16.50 -4.07 -6.75
N ALA A 546 -16.49 -2.94 -7.47
CA ALA A 546 -16.65 -1.64 -6.85
C ALA A 546 -18.09 -1.47 -6.32
N LYS A 547 -18.30 -0.46 -5.47
CA LYS A 547 -19.63 -0.06 -5.02
C LYS A 547 -20.52 0.26 -6.24
N GLY A 548 -21.66 -0.41 -6.35
CA GLY A 548 -22.57 -0.34 -7.50
C GLY A 548 -22.45 -1.51 -8.48
N GLY A 549 -21.47 -2.40 -8.30
CA GLY A 549 -21.24 -3.56 -9.16
C GLY A 549 -20.23 -3.30 -10.28
N PRO A 550 -19.96 -4.31 -11.12
CA PRO A 550 -19.04 -4.17 -12.24
C PRO A 550 -19.60 -3.17 -13.26
N SER A 551 -18.75 -2.33 -13.82
CA SER A 551 -19.10 -1.33 -14.82
C SER A 551 -17.99 -1.11 -15.84
N ILE A 552 -18.30 -0.39 -16.93
CA ILE A 552 -17.32 -0.01 -17.95
C ILE A 552 -16.16 0.83 -17.40
N ASN A 553 -16.34 1.44 -16.21
CA ASN A 553 -15.34 2.29 -15.57
C ASN A 553 -14.23 1.50 -14.88
N ASP A 554 -14.47 0.22 -14.61
CA ASP A 554 -13.47 -0.68 -14.05
C ASP A 554 -12.44 -1.13 -15.10
N ILE A 555 -12.75 -0.92 -16.39
CA ILE A 555 -11.94 -1.40 -17.50
C ILE A 555 -11.08 -0.25 -18.03
N THR A 556 -9.77 -0.39 -17.85
CA THR A 556 -8.75 0.49 -18.41
C THR A 556 -7.58 -0.36 -18.86
N GLN A 557 -7.39 -0.45 -20.17
CA GLN A 557 -6.30 -1.20 -20.78
C GLN A 557 -4.94 -0.66 -20.34
N GLY A 558 -4.06 -1.57 -19.90
CA GLY A 558 -2.67 -1.29 -19.58
C GLY A 558 -1.75 -1.37 -20.80
N GLY A 559 -0.54 -1.87 -20.58
CA GLY A 559 0.47 -2.03 -21.65
C GLY A 559 0.29 -3.26 -22.57
N VAL A 560 -0.70 -4.10 -22.32
CA VAL A 560 -1.00 -5.31 -23.11
C VAL A 560 -1.96 -4.95 -24.25
N SER A 561 -1.76 -5.52 -25.45
CA SER A 561 -2.58 -5.22 -26.64
C SER A 561 -3.83 -6.11 -26.74
N ASP A 562 -4.57 -6.26 -25.65
CA ASP A 562 -5.75 -7.12 -25.47
C ASP A 562 -7.10 -6.40 -25.67
N CYS A 563 -7.14 -5.39 -26.56
CA CYS A 563 -8.28 -4.50 -26.68
C CYS A 563 -9.57 -5.25 -27.10
N ALA A 564 -9.43 -6.38 -27.81
CA ALA A 564 -10.54 -7.25 -28.17
C ALA A 564 -11.23 -7.88 -26.95
N LEU A 565 -10.48 -8.28 -25.92
CA LEU A 565 -11.05 -8.83 -24.69
C LEU A 565 -11.75 -7.73 -23.89
N LEU A 566 -11.03 -6.63 -23.63
CA LEU A 566 -11.50 -5.56 -22.77
C LEU A 566 -12.73 -4.84 -23.35
N SER A 567 -12.78 -4.61 -24.67
CA SER A 567 -13.95 -3.99 -25.29
C SER A 567 -15.17 -4.92 -25.36
N ALA A 568 -14.96 -6.24 -25.48
CA ALA A 568 -16.05 -7.21 -25.37
C ALA A 568 -16.61 -7.24 -23.94
N LEU A 569 -15.75 -7.20 -22.92
CA LEU A 569 -16.16 -7.05 -21.52
C LEU A 569 -16.92 -5.73 -21.29
N GLN A 570 -16.47 -4.61 -21.89
CA GLN A 570 -17.21 -3.33 -21.84
C GLN A 570 -18.62 -3.46 -22.42
N ALA A 571 -18.76 -4.11 -23.59
CA ALA A 571 -20.05 -4.31 -24.22
C ALA A 571 -21.00 -5.17 -23.36
N VAL A 572 -20.47 -6.23 -22.72
CA VAL A 572 -21.27 -7.13 -21.87
C VAL A 572 -21.62 -6.48 -20.54
N VAL A 573 -20.66 -5.91 -19.81
CA VAL A 573 -20.88 -5.34 -18.46
C VAL A 573 -21.87 -4.18 -18.49
N ASN A 574 -21.89 -3.41 -19.58
CA ASN A 574 -22.83 -2.29 -19.75
C ASN A 574 -24.29 -2.76 -19.78
N ILE A 575 -24.54 -3.96 -20.32
CA ILE A 575 -25.89 -4.48 -20.53
C ILE A 575 -26.28 -5.49 -19.45
N ALA A 576 -25.33 -6.34 -19.04
CA ALA A 576 -25.52 -7.49 -18.19
C ALA A 576 -24.46 -7.56 -17.08
N PRO A 577 -24.42 -6.60 -16.14
CA PRO A 577 -23.43 -6.59 -15.06
C PRO A 577 -23.53 -7.82 -14.16
N ASP A 578 -24.73 -8.37 -13.94
CA ASP A 578 -24.92 -9.58 -13.14
C ASP A 578 -24.39 -10.85 -13.85
N PHE A 579 -24.36 -10.85 -15.19
CA PHE A 579 -23.69 -11.91 -15.94
C PHE A 579 -22.17 -11.89 -15.70
N ILE A 580 -21.55 -10.70 -15.66
CA ILE A 580 -20.14 -10.56 -15.28
C ILE A 580 -19.90 -11.01 -13.84
N LYS A 581 -20.82 -10.72 -12.90
CA LYS A 581 -20.72 -11.26 -11.53
C LYS A 581 -20.76 -12.79 -11.54
N SER A 582 -21.68 -13.39 -12.30
CA SER A 582 -21.81 -14.85 -12.40
C SER A 582 -20.59 -15.55 -13.03
N MET A 583 -19.79 -14.80 -13.79
CA MET A 583 -18.59 -15.29 -14.43
C MET A 583 -17.48 -15.60 -13.43
N ILE A 584 -17.52 -15.04 -12.21
CA ILE A 584 -16.45 -15.11 -11.22
C ILE A 584 -16.98 -15.68 -9.91
N VAL A 585 -16.39 -16.78 -9.45
CA VAL A 585 -16.59 -17.32 -8.11
C VAL A 585 -15.32 -17.11 -7.30
N GLU A 586 -15.44 -16.36 -6.20
CA GLU A 586 -14.37 -16.24 -5.22
C GLU A 586 -14.37 -17.47 -4.31
N ASN A 587 -13.26 -18.20 -4.32
CA ASN A 587 -13.10 -19.47 -3.62
C ASN A 587 -12.58 -19.25 -2.17
N PRO A 588 -12.85 -20.18 -1.23
CA PRO A 588 -12.42 -20.05 0.16
C PRO A 588 -10.91 -19.91 0.40
N ASN A 589 -10.07 -20.31 -0.57
CA ASN A 589 -8.61 -20.25 -0.48
C ASN A 589 -8.02 -18.97 -1.12
N ASN A 590 -8.81 -17.90 -1.26
CA ASN A 590 -8.44 -16.61 -1.87
C ASN A 590 -8.02 -16.73 -3.34
N THR A 591 -8.62 -17.67 -4.07
CA THR A 591 -8.49 -17.79 -5.52
C THR A 591 -9.83 -17.47 -6.19
N TYR A 592 -9.81 -17.32 -7.51
CA TYR A 592 -10.99 -16.97 -8.30
C TYR A 592 -11.18 -18.01 -9.41
N SER A 593 -12.33 -18.68 -9.40
CA SER A 593 -12.78 -19.51 -10.51
C SER A 593 -13.51 -18.62 -11.52
N VAL A 594 -13.02 -18.57 -12.76
CA VAL A 594 -13.58 -17.71 -13.81
C VAL A 594 -14.05 -18.55 -14.99
N ARG A 595 -15.27 -18.30 -15.44
CA ARG A 595 -15.90 -19.02 -16.55
C ARG A 595 -15.65 -18.33 -17.89
N PHE A 596 -15.31 -19.11 -18.90
CA PHE A 596 -15.35 -18.74 -20.32
C PHE A 596 -16.08 -19.83 -21.10
N PHE A 597 -16.31 -19.60 -22.38
CA PHE A 597 -16.96 -20.55 -23.27
C PHE A 597 -16.05 -21.00 -24.40
N ASN A 598 -16.14 -22.28 -24.76
CA ASN A 598 -15.56 -22.82 -25.98
C ASN A 598 -16.67 -23.50 -26.79
N LYS A 599 -17.06 -22.92 -27.92
CA LYS A 599 -18.17 -23.41 -28.77
C LYS A 599 -19.49 -23.54 -27.99
N GLY A 600 -19.79 -22.57 -27.13
CA GLY A 600 -21.00 -22.54 -26.30
C GLY A 600 -20.96 -23.40 -25.03
N GLU A 601 -19.93 -24.23 -24.84
CA GLU A 601 -19.76 -25.04 -23.63
C GLU A 601 -18.99 -24.23 -22.55
N PRO A 602 -19.50 -24.17 -21.30
CA PRO A 602 -18.83 -23.44 -20.23
C PRO A 602 -17.60 -24.20 -19.72
N HIS A 603 -16.52 -23.47 -19.51
CA HIS A 603 -15.27 -23.96 -18.94
C HIS A 603 -14.77 -22.98 -17.89
N TRP A 604 -14.29 -23.52 -16.78
CA TRP A 604 -13.80 -22.74 -15.66
C TRP A 604 -12.30 -22.91 -15.51
N VAL A 605 -11.60 -21.83 -15.16
CA VAL A 605 -10.19 -21.87 -14.75
C VAL A 605 -10.03 -21.13 -13.42
N THR A 606 -9.05 -21.56 -12.62
CA THR A 606 -8.75 -20.93 -11.33
C THR A 606 -7.50 -20.06 -11.45
N VAL A 607 -7.54 -18.87 -10.87
CA VAL A 607 -6.40 -17.96 -10.77
C VAL A 607 -6.28 -17.40 -9.35
N ASP A 608 -5.06 -17.20 -8.88
CA ASP A 608 -4.82 -16.44 -7.63
C ASP A 608 -4.94 -14.91 -7.86
N GLY A 609 -4.83 -14.12 -6.78
CA GLY A 609 -4.97 -12.66 -6.79
C GLY A 609 -3.81 -11.86 -7.40
N ASN A 610 -2.75 -12.49 -7.89
CA ASN A 610 -1.69 -11.78 -8.62
C ASN A 610 -2.19 -11.39 -10.02
N VAL A 611 -1.90 -10.19 -10.49
CA VAL A 611 -2.33 -9.71 -11.81
C VAL A 611 -1.19 -8.93 -12.47
N CYS A 612 -1.22 -8.82 -13.79
CA CYS A 612 -0.27 -8.00 -14.53
C CYS A 612 -0.39 -6.53 -14.11
N SER A 613 0.74 -5.84 -13.90
CA SER A 613 0.75 -4.40 -13.58
C SER A 613 1.59 -3.60 -14.56
N TYR A 614 0.94 -3.01 -15.55
CA TYR A 614 1.55 -2.04 -16.47
C TYR A 614 0.70 -0.74 -16.46
N GLY A 615 1.12 0.26 -15.68
CA GLY A 615 0.44 1.55 -15.57
C GLY A 615 -0.09 1.86 -14.16
N GLU A 616 -0.59 3.08 -13.95
CA GLU A 616 -1.16 3.50 -12.66
C GLU A 616 -2.40 2.64 -12.33
N ASN A 617 -2.31 1.93 -11.21
CA ASN A 617 -3.33 1.03 -10.70
C ASN A 617 -4.43 1.87 -10.01
N SER A 618 -5.24 2.56 -10.80
CA SER A 618 -6.33 3.45 -10.36
C SER A 618 -7.70 2.77 -10.28
N ALA A 619 -7.77 1.46 -10.56
CA ALA A 619 -9.03 0.71 -10.59
C ALA A 619 -9.63 0.56 -9.19
N ASN A 620 -10.90 0.93 -9.04
CA ASN A 620 -11.68 0.81 -7.80
C ASN A 620 -12.08 -0.65 -7.49
N SER A 621 -11.79 -1.59 -8.39
CA SER A 621 -12.12 -3.00 -8.28
C SER A 621 -11.09 -3.89 -8.98
N SER A 622 -11.15 -5.20 -8.76
CA SER A 622 -10.18 -6.17 -9.29
C SER A 622 -10.72 -7.12 -10.36
N TRP A 623 -12.04 -7.20 -10.56
CA TRP A 623 -12.66 -8.19 -11.45
C TRP A 623 -12.09 -8.18 -12.87
N ALA A 624 -11.86 -7.01 -13.48
CA ALA A 624 -11.38 -6.92 -14.86
C ALA A 624 -9.98 -7.53 -15.00
N ALA A 625 -9.09 -7.27 -14.04
CA ALA A 625 -7.74 -7.82 -14.02
C ALA A 625 -7.72 -9.33 -13.72
N ILE A 626 -8.62 -9.80 -12.85
CA ILE A 626 -8.81 -11.24 -12.57
C ILE A 626 -9.32 -11.96 -13.81
N VAL A 627 -10.31 -11.40 -14.51
CA VAL A 627 -10.84 -11.95 -15.76
C VAL A 627 -9.78 -11.95 -16.87
N GLU A 628 -9.01 -10.88 -17.01
CA GLU A 628 -7.90 -10.80 -17.97
C GLU A 628 -6.86 -11.90 -17.73
N ARG A 629 -6.42 -12.07 -16.47
CA ARG A 629 -5.52 -13.17 -16.09
C ARG A 629 -6.13 -14.53 -16.40
N ALA A 630 -7.39 -14.71 -16.03
CA ALA A 630 -8.08 -15.97 -16.23
C ALA A 630 -8.28 -16.29 -17.72
N ASN A 631 -8.45 -15.29 -18.59
CA ASN A 631 -8.54 -15.55 -20.03
C ASN A 631 -7.22 -16.13 -20.57
N VAL A 632 -6.06 -15.67 -20.09
CA VAL A 632 -4.76 -16.29 -20.44
C VAL A 632 -4.72 -17.76 -20.00
N ALA A 633 -5.15 -18.06 -18.77
CA ALA A 633 -5.20 -19.43 -18.26
C ALA A 633 -6.18 -20.29 -19.08
N PHE A 634 -7.33 -19.73 -19.45
CA PHE A 634 -8.34 -20.39 -20.28
C PHE A 634 -7.82 -20.70 -21.68
N GLU A 635 -7.23 -19.73 -22.40
CA GLU A 635 -6.68 -19.96 -23.74
C GLU A 635 -5.56 -20.99 -23.72
N ALA A 636 -4.64 -20.88 -22.76
CA ALA A 636 -3.53 -21.81 -22.65
C ALA A 636 -3.98 -23.24 -22.33
N THR A 637 -5.14 -23.38 -21.69
CA THR A 637 -5.71 -24.67 -21.28
C THR A 637 -6.62 -25.26 -22.36
N TYR A 638 -7.56 -24.48 -22.90
CA TYR A 638 -8.65 -24.97 -23.75
C TYR A 638 -8.49 -24.59 -25.23
N MET A 639 -7.66 -23.59 -25.55
CA MET A 639 -7.41 -23.14 -26.93
C MET A 639 -6.00 -23.51 -27.43
N ASN A 640 -5.19 -24.17 -26.59
CA ASN A 640 -3.82 -24.58 -26.90
C ASN A 640 -2.89 -23.39 -27.23
N ASP A 641 -3.09 -22.27 -26.54
CA ASP A 641 -2.21 -21.10 -26.60
C ASP A 641 -1.10 -21.15 -25.53
N ILE A 642 -0.22 -20.15 -25.51
CA ILE A 642 0.82 -19.98 -24.49
C ILE A 642 0.24 -19.34 -23.23
N ASN A 643 0.70 -19.77 -22.05
CA ASN A 643 0.36 -19.11 -20.78
C ASN A 643 1.17 -17.81 -20.62
N ASN A 644 0.83 -16.77 -21.39
CA ASN A 644 1.50 -15.48 -21.43
C ASN A 644 0.51 -14.40 -21.84
N TYR A 645 0.55 -13.23 -21.20
CA TYR A 645 -0.30 -12.08 -21.57
C TYR A 645 -0.17 -11.65 -23.05
N SER A 646 0.93 -11.96 -23.72
CA SER A 646 1.07 -11.74 -25.15
C SER A 646 0.11 -12.57 -26.01
N SER A 647 -0.49 -13.64 -25.49
CA SER A 647 -1.50 -14.45 -26.22
C SER A 647 -2.76 -13.65 -26.51
N LEU A 648 -3.09 -12.69 -25.64
CA LEU A 648 -4.29 -11.87 -25.76
C LEU A 648 -4.22 -10.85 -26.92
N GLY A 649 -3.05 -10.69 -27.55
CA GLY A 649 -2.82 -9.73 -28.62
C GLY A 649 -3.26 -10.21 -30.00
N GLY A 650 -4.08 -9.42 -30.70
CA GLY A 650 -4.55 -9.74 -32.06
C GLY A 650 -6.03 -10.12 -32.10
N GLY A 651 -6.71 -9.85 -33.21
CA GLY A 651 -8.17 -9.88 -33.34
C GLY A 651 -8.83 -11.26 -33.23
N HIS A 652 -8.95 -11.76 -32.00
CA HIS A 652 -9.72 -12.95 -31.64
C HIS A 652 -11.19 -12.61 -31.36
N ILE A 653 -12.06 -13.62 -31.51
CA ILE A 653 -13.49 -13.53 -31.21
C ILE A 653 -13.68 -13.69 -29.69
N LYS A 654 -13.42 -12.61 -28.94
CA LYS A 654 -13.54 -12.64 -27.47
C LYS A 654 -14.97 -12.60 -26.97
N MET A 655 -15.88 -12.05 -27.78
CA MET A 655 -17.29 -11.97 -27.40
C MET A 655 -17.93 -13.35 -27.23
N GLU A 656 -17.63 -14.30 -28.12
CA GLU A 656 -18.11 -15.69 -28.00
C GLU A 656 -17.49 -16.40 -26.78
N GLU A 657 -16.21 -16.16 -26.48
CA GLU A 657 -15.56 -16.70 -25.27
C GLU A 657 -16.18 -16.17 -23.97
N ILE A 658 -16.71 -14.94 -23.96
CA ILE A 658 -17.33 -14.33 -22.79
C ILE A 658 -18.80 -14.75 -22.65
N THR A 659 -19.58 -14.65 -23.74
CA THR A 659 -21.04 -14.83 -23.66
C THR A 659 -21.49 -16.26 -23.93
N GLY A 660 -20.72 -17.04 -24.70
CA GLY A 660 -21.11 -18.36 -25.21
C GLY A 660 -22.10 -18.29 -26.37
N ASP A 661 -22.56 -17.09 -26.76
CA ASP A 661 -23.50 -16.92 -27.86
C ASP A 661 -22.77 -16.96 -29.20
N THR A 662 -23.43 -17.53 -30.22
CA THR A 662 -22.98 -17.38 -31.61
C THR A 662 -22.99 -15.92 -32.03
N LEU A 663 -22.19 -15.54 -33.03
CA LEU A 663 -22.07 -14.15 -33.45
C LEU A 663 -22.63 -13.89 -34.84
N THR A 664 -23.26 -12.72 -35.00
CA THR A 664 -23.45 -12.07 -36.30
C THR A 664 -22.27 -11.14 -36.56
N SER A 665 -21.66 -11.22 -37.75
CA SER A 665 -20.48 -10.44 -38.11
C SER A 665 -20.71 -9.67 -39.41
N PHE A 666 -20.38 -8.39 -39.40
CA PHE A 666 -20.34 -7.54 -40.59
C PHE A 666 -18.91 -7.09 -40.85
N ARG A 667 -18.36 -7.45 -42.02
CA ARG A 667 -17.02 -7.01 -42.41
C ARG A 667 -17.10 -5.98 -43.52
N ALA A 668 -16.28 -4.94 -43.42
CA ALA A 668 -16.06 -4.03 -44.53
C ALA A 668 -15.31 -4.77 -45.65
N LEU A 669 -15.93 -4.86 -46.84
CA LEU A 669 -15.30 -5.46 -48.01
C LEU A 669 -14.38 -4.44 -48.71
N VAL A 670 -13.23 -4.92 -49.22
CA VAL A 670 -12.34 -4.12 -50.08
C VAL A 670 -12.95 -4.07 -51.49
N THR A 671 -13.84 -3.11 -51.72
CA THR A 671 -14.39 -2.80 -53.05
C THR A 671 -14.26 -1.31 -53.35
N SER A 672 -14.36 -0.91 -54.61
CA SER A 672 -14.39 0.50 -55.03
C SER A 672 -15.65 1.24 -54.58
N GLU A 673 -16.64 0.50 -54.06
CA GLU A 673 -17.82 1.02 -53.40
C GLU A 673 -17.73 0.61 -51.92
N GLU A 674 -17.64 1.61 -51.03
CA GLU A 674 -17.80 1.41 -49.59
C GLU A 674 -19.29 1.12 -49.34
N LYS A 675 -19.66 -0.12 -49.01
CA LYS A 675 -21.07 -0.49 -48.81
C LYS A 675 -21.25 -1.30 -47.53
N TRP A 676 -21.66 -0.62 -46.47
CA TRP A 676 -22.65 -1.20 -45.56
C TRP A 676 -24.03 -0.99 -46.21
N ASP A 677 -24.98 -1.90 -46.00
CA ASP A 677 -26.35 -1.72 -46.46
C ASP A 677 -27.26 -1.33 -45.29
N THR A 678 -28.42 -0.76 -45.61
CA THR A 678 -29.43 -0.38 -44.60
C THR A 678 -29.86 -1.58 -43.75
N THR A 679 -29.76 -2.79 -44.30
CA THR A 679 -30.05 -4.03 -43.55
C THR A 679 -29.06 -4.27 -42.42
N ASN A 680 -27.75 -4.13 -42.64
CA ASN A 680 -26.73 -4.26 -41.60
C ASN A 680 -26.88 -3.20 -40.52
N PHE A 681 -27.23 -1.97 -40.89
CA PHE A 681 -27.55 -0.91 -39.93
C PHE A 681 -28.76 -1.25 -39.07
N GLU A 682 -29.87 -1.65 -39.67
CA GLU A 682 -31.07 -2.01 -38.92
C GLU A 682 -30.85 -3.25 -38.05
N ILE A 683 -30.05 -4.23 -38.50
CA ILE A 683 -29.68 -5.38 -37.66
C ILE A 683 -28.86 -4.92 -36.45
N LEU A 684 -27.80 -4.13 -36.65
CA LEU A 684 -26.97 -3.65 -35.54
C LEU A 684 -27.77 -2.77 -34.57
N LYS A 685 -28.53 -1.81 -35.09
CA LYS A 685 -29.41 -0.95 -34.30
C LYS A 685 -30.42 -1.75 -33.49
N THR A 686 -31.12 -2.69 -34.13
CA THR A 686 -32.10 -3.55 -33.45
C THR A 686 -31.44 -4.40 -32.38
N ALA A 687 -30.27 -4.97 -32.67
CA ALA A 687 -29.52 -5.78 -31.71
C ALA A 687 -29.10 -4.96 -30.48
N VAL A 688 -28.48 -3.80 -30.70
CA VAL A 688 -28.05 -2.89 -29.62
C VAL A 688 -29.24 -2.45 -28.78
N LEU A 689 -30.34 -1.99 -29.40
CA LEU A 689 -31.56 -1.57 -28.69
C LEU A 689 -32.19 -2.70 -27.86
N ASN A 690 -32.07 -3.95 -28.31
CA ASN A 690 -32.56 -5.13 -27.60
C ASN A 690 -31.58 -5.66 -26.54
N GLY A 691 -30.46 -4.96 -26.28
CA GLY A 691 -29.48 -5.37 -25.27
C GLY A 691 -28.60 -6.54 -25.74
N ALA A 692 -28.30 -6.65 -27.04
CA ALA A 692 -27.26 -7.55 -27.53
C ALA A 692 -25.88 -6.88 -27.41
N PRO A 693 -24.89 -7.50 -26.75
CA PRO A 693 -23.51 -7.03 -26.77
C PRO A 693 -22.98 -6.92 -28.20
N ALA A 694 -22.33 -5.80 -28.51
CA ALA A 694 -21.73 -5.56 -29.81
C ALA A 694 -20.35 -4.91 -29.70
N GLN A 695 -19.48 -5.23 -30.65
CA GLN A 695 -18.08 -4.79 -30.68
C GLN A 695 -17.69 -4.38 -32.09
N LEU A 696 -16.87 -3.35 -32.22
CA LEU A 696 -16.27 -2.89 -33.47
C LEU A 696 -14.75 -3.01 -33.38
N SER A 697 -14.12 -3.52 -34.44
CA SER A 697 -12.68 -3.33 -34.69
C SER A 697 -12.48 -2.28 -35.76
N SER A 698 -11.69 -1.24 -35.50
CA SER A 698 -11.40 -0.17 -36.47
C SER A 698 -10.04 -0.34 -37.12
N TRP A 699 -10.00 -0.20 -38.45
CA TRP A 699 -8.77 -0.27 -39.21
C TRP A 699 -7.98 1.05 -39.22
N ALA A 700 -8.64 2.20 -39.27
CA ALA A 700 -8.01 3.49 -39.46
C ALA A 700 -8.31 4.45 -38.30
N ASN A 701 -7.46 5.46 -38.14
CA ASN A 701 -7.74 6.54 -37.20
C ASN A 701 -8.87 7.43 -37.76
N SER A 702 -9.79 7.86 -36.91
CA SER A 702 -10.71 8.97 -37.20
C SER A 702 -10.55 10.07 -36.16
N LYS A 703 -10.97 11.29 -36.51
CA LYS A 703 -10.94 12.43 -35.60
C LYS A 703 -12.30 13.07 -35.54
N ASN A 704 -12.71 13.48 -34.36
CA ASN A 704 -13.83 14.37 -34.22
C ASN A 704 -13.48 15.73 -34.84
N THR A 705 -14.36 16.19 -35.72
CA THR A 705 -14.16 17.42 -36.49
C THR A 705 -14.28 18.70 -35.65
N ALA A 706 -15.00 18.66 -34.52
CA ALA A 706 -15.21 19.81 -33.65
C ALA A 706 -14.11 19.99 -32.59
N THR A 707 -13.67 18.90 -31.97
CA THR A 707 -12.70 18.89 -30.86
C THR A 707 -11.28 18.57 -31.31
N GLY A 708 -11.11 17.95 -32.47
CA GLY A 708 -9.81 17.47 -32.97
C GLY A 708 -9.28 16.22 -32.26
N GLN A 709 -10.00 15.70 -31.26
CA GLN A 709 -9.68 14.45 -30.56
C GLN A 709 -9.85 13.24 -31.48
N THR A 710 -9.06 12.21 -31.26
CA THR A 710 -9.16 10.94 -31.98
C THR A 710 -10.37 10.16 -31.47
N ASN A 711 -11.29 9.82 -32.38
CA ASN A 711 -12.43 8.94 -32.14
C ASN A 711 -11.97 7.48 -32.30
N PHE A 712 -11.70 7.05 -33.54
CA PHE A 712 -11.15 5.71 -33.82
C PHE A 712 -9.63 5.67 -33.79
N VAL A 713 -9.09 4.57 -33.26
CA VAL A 713 -7.66 4.23 -33.28
C VAL A 713 -7.43 3.08 -34.25
N SER A 714 -6.41 3.18 -35.10
CA SER A 714 -6.07 2.15 -36.08
C SER A 714 -5.65 0.84 -35.42
N GLY A 715 -6.25 -0.28 -35.85
CA GLY A 715 -5.95 -1.61 -35.33
C GLY A 715 -6.49 -1.86 -33.92
N HIS A 716 -7.57 -1.18 -33.54
CA HIS A 716 -8.09 -1.17 -32.16
C HIS A 716 -9.56 -1.60 -32.09
N ALA A 717 -9.97 -2.17 -30.96
CA ALA A 717 -11.34 -2.63 -30.73
C ALA A 717 -12.08 -1.71 -29.75
N PHE A 718 -13.39 -1.56 -29.95
CA PHE A 718 -14.31 -0.68 -29.23
C PHE A 718 -15.58 -1.44 -28.88
N GLY A 719 -16.13 -1.19 -27.68
CA GLY A 719 -17.45 -1.71 -27.30
C GLY A 719 -18.54 -0.79 -27.84
N ILE A 720 -19.61 -1.34 -28.40
CA ILE A 720 -20.81 -0.59 -28.77
C ILE A 720 -21.80 -0.74 -27.62
N ILE A 721 -22.11 0.37 -26.95
CA ILE A 721 -22.82 0.38 -25.66
C ILE A 721 -24.19 1.07 -25.73
N GLY A 722 -24.55 1.64 -26.88
CA GLY A 722 -25.83 2.29 -27.06
C GLY A 722 -26.08 2.80 -28.47
N PHE A 723 -27.24 3.43 -28.64
CA PHE A 723 -27.67 4.05 -29.89
C PHE A 723 -28.46 5.31 -29.57
N ASP A 724 -28.07 6.44 -30.18
CA ASP A 724 -28.79 7.69 -30.08
C ASP A 724 -29.75 7.84 -31.26
N GLU A 725 -31.05 7.69 -30.99
CA GLU A 725 -32.09 7.86 -32.00
C GLU A 725 -32.20 9.29 -32.54
N SER A 726 -31.69 10.30 -31.83
CA SER A 726 -31.77 11.70 -32.24
C SER A 726 -30.73 12.05 -33.32
N THR A 727 -29.51 11.51 -33.19
CA THR A 727 -28.41 11.68 -34.15
C THR A 727 -28.34 10.55 -35.18
N GLN A 728 -28.98 9.40 -34.90
CA GLN A 728 -28.82 8.13 -35.63
C GLN A 728 -27.41 7.54 -35.53
N ASP A 729 -26.70 7.86 -34.45
CA ASP A 729 -25.33 7.42 -34.21
C ASP A 729 -25.26 6.33 -33.13
N PHE A 730 -24.26 5.46 -33.23
CA PHE A 730 -23.95 4.48 -32.20
C PHE A 730 -23.09 5.10 -31.12
N ILE A 731 -23.28 4.64 -29.88
CA ILE A 731 -22.47 5.05 -28.74
C ILE A 731 -21.37 4.00 -28.53
N LEU A 732 -20.11 4.41 -28.64
CA LEU A 732 -18.95 3.52 -28.50
C LEU A 732 -18.11 3.89 -27.29
N THR A 733 -17.41 2.90 -26.73
CA THR A 733 -16.45 3.10 -25.66
C THR A 733 -15.12 2.43 -25.97
N ASN A 734 -14.04 3.12 -25.58
CA ASN A 734 -12.67 2.72 -25.79
C ASN A 734 -12.17 1.92 -24.57
N PRO A 735 -11.61 0.72 -24.75
CA PRO A 735 -11.07 -0.07 -23.66
C PRO A 735 -9.85 0.55 -22.98
N TRP A 736 -9.26 1.60 -23.55
CA TRP A 736 -8.26 2.44 -22.86
C TRP A 736 -8.85 3.24 -21.68
N GLY A 737 -10.15 3.18 -21.46
CA GLY A 737 -10.87 3.82 -20.37
C GLY A 737 -12.06 4.62 -20.91
N ALA A 738 -13.24 4.42 -20.31
CA ALA A 738 -14.47 5.13 -20.69
C ALA A 738 -14.39 6.65 -20.44
N TYR A 739 -13.53 7.07 -19.50
CA TYR A 739 -13.25 8.48 -19.19
C TYR A 739 -11.78 8.80 -19.42
N ARG A 740 -11.52 9.75 -20.30
CA ARG A 740 -10.17 10.15 -20.69
C ARG A 740 -10.07 11.66 -20.80
N ASN A 741 -8.94 12.19 -20.34
CA ASN A 741 -8.62 13.63 -20.40
C ASN A 741 -7.47 13.92 -21.38
N ASP A 742 -7.19 13.01 -22.32
CA ASP A 742 -6.15 13.15 -23.32
C ASP A 742 -6.74 13.39 -24.73
N ASN A 743 -5.91 13.30 -25.77
CA ASN A 743 -6.33 13.58 -27.14
C ASN A 743 -7.13 12.43 -27.79
N VAL A 744 -7.59 11.43 -27.02
CA VAL A 744 -8.35 10.27 -27.49
C VAL A 744 -9.65 10.18 -26.72
N GLN A 745 -10.77 10.01 -27.42
CA GLN A 745 -12.08 9.88 -26.78
C GLN A 745 -12.19 8.56 -26.01
N GLY A 746 -12.74 8.64 -24.80
CA GLY A 746 -13.10 7.46 -23.99
C GLY A 746 -14.46 6.90 -24.40
N THR A 747 -15.50 7.74 -24.41
CA THR A 747 -16.85 7.38 -24.88
C THR A 747 -17.33 8.40 -25.92
N PHE A 748 -17.79 7.84 -27.04
CA PHE A 748 -18.09 8.39 -28.35
C PHE A 748 -19.50 8.31 -28.92
N GLU A 749 -19.96 9.25 -29.74
CA GLU A 749 -20.94 8.94 -30.80
C GLU A 749 -20.24 8.81 -32.15
N ALA A 750 -20.64 7.82 -32.95
CA ALA A 750 -20.19 7.65 -34.33
C ALA A 750 -21.32 7.12 -35.22
N SER A 751 -21.46 7.74 -36.39
CA SER A 751 -22.39 7.25 -37.41
C SER A 751 -21.92 5.92 -37.99
N MET A 752 -22.84 5.17 -38.58
CA MET A 752 -22.46 3.95 -39.32
C MET A 752 -21.46 4.27 -40.43
N ASP A 753 -21.58 5.43 -41.09
CA ASP A 753 -20.58 5.88 -42.08
C ASP A 753 -19.20 6.07 -41.45
N GLU A 754 -19.08 6.70 -40.28
CA GLU A 754 -17.79 6.86 -39.60
C GLU A 754 -17.21 5.51 -39.17
N MET A 755 -18.04 4.62 -38.63
CA MET A 755 -17.65 3.25 -38.24
C MET A 755 -17.19 2.42 -39.45
N TRP A 756 -17.69 2.74 -40.66
CA TRP A 756 -17.45 1.98 -41.89
C TRP A 756 -16.44 2.63 -42.86
N GLN A 757 -15.95 3.84 -42.57
CA GLN A 757 -15.10 4.63 -43.47
C GLN A 757 -13.75 3.94 -43.80
N LYS A 758 -13.39 3.91 -45.09
CA LYS A 758 -12.15 3.35 -45.68
C LYS A 758 -11.96 1.84 -45.46
N GLY A 759 -12.87 1.04 -46.02
CA GLY A 759 -12.97 -0.40 -45.85
C GLY A 759 -11.69 -1.22 -46.03
N ASN A 760 -11.46 -2.13 -45.07
CA ASN A 760 -10.52 -3.24 -45.13
C ASN A 760 -11.12 -4.44 -44.36
N PHE A 761 -10.68 -5.68 -44.64
CA PHE A 761 -11.03 -6.92 -43.94
C PHE A 761 -10.84 -6.87 -42.41
N SER A 762 -10.10 -5.87 -41.92
CA SER A 762 -9.83 -5.64 -40.51
C SER A 762 -10.87 -4.74 -39.81
N THR A 763 -11.75 -4.05 -40.55
CA THR A 763 -12.93 -3.40 -39.95
C THR A 763 -14.06 -4.42 -39.87
N ASN A 764 -14.47 -4.73 -38.63
CA ASN A 764 -15.46 -5.77 -38.37
C ASN A 764 -16.36 -5.36 -37.21
N ILE A 765 -17.67 -5.55 -37.36
CA ILE A 765 -18.66 -5.45 -36.29
C ILE A 765 -19.09 -6.86 -35.93
N LEU A 766 -19.10 -7.15 -34.63
CA LEU A 766 -19.57 -8.40 -34.04
C LEU A 766 -20.77 -8.10 -33.14
N ILE A 767 -21.78 -8.96 -33.21
CA ILE A 767 -22.98 -8.92 -32.35
C ILE A 767 -23.16 -10.29 -31.75
N ALA A 768 -23.30 -10.38 -30.44
CA ALA A 768 -23.74 -11.60 -29.77
C ALA A 768 -25.22 -11.89 -30.09
N ASN A 769 -25.48 -13.05 -30.69
CA ASN A 769 -26.84 -13.48 -31.01
C ASN A 769 -27.52 -13.97 -29.73
N ILE A 770 -28.16 -13.05 -29.02
CA ILE A 770 -28.91 -13.33 -27.78
C ILE A 770 -30.06 -14.33 -27.99
N ASN A 771 -30.45 -14.59 -29.24
CA ASN A 771 -31.25 -15.74 -29.65
C ASN A 771 -30.54 -16.49 -30.78
N ASP A 772 -30.63 -17.81 -30.79
CA ASP A 772 -30.11 -18.65 -31.86
C ASP A 772 -30.97 -18.57 -33.14
N THR A 773 -30.55 -19.28 -34.19
CA THR A 773 -31.26 -19.29 -35.49
C THR A 773 -32.69 -19.87 -35.43
N SER A 774 -33.06 -20.55 -34.35
CA SER A 774 -34.42 -21.06 -34.10
C SER A 774 -35.30 -20.08 -33.30
N GLY A 775 -34.70 -19.01 -32.79
CA GLY A 775 -35.34 -18.04 -31.90
C GLY A 775 -35.28 -18.43 -30.41
N ALA A 776 -34.51 -19.46 -30.05
CA ALA A 776 -34.28 -19.84 -28.67
C ALA A 776 -33.23 -18.92 -28.02
N ALA A 777 -33.37 -18.63 -26.73
CA ALA A 777 -32.43 -17.80 -25.99
C ALA A 777 -31.01 -18.38 -26.03
N GLY A 778 -30.01 -17.53 -26.22
CA GLY A 778 -28.59 -17.91 -26.13
C GLY A 778 -28.12 -18.07 -24.67
N PRO A 779 -26.91 -18.63 -24.43
CA PRO A 779 -26.34 -18.78 -23.10
C PRO A 779 -26.36 -17.53 -22.22
N LEU A 780 -26.16 -16.33 -22.78
CA LEU A 780 -26.26 -15.07 -22.02
C LEU A 780 -27.66 -14.89 -21.42
N VAL A 781 -28.70 -15.00 -22.26
CA VAL A 781 -30.09 -14.78 -21.84
C VAL A 781 -30.55 -15.88 -20.88
N HIS A 782 -30.16 -17.14 -21.10
CA HIS A 782 -30.47 -18.23 -20.17
C HIS A 782 -29.83 -18.02 -18.80
N ALA A 783 -28.56 -17.63 -18.75
CA ALA A 783 -27.86 -17.35 -17.49
C ALA A 783 -28.52 -16.18 -16.75
N MET A 784 -28.88 -15.11 -17.46
CA MET A 784 -29.58 -13.97 -16.85
C MET A 784 -30.96 -14.35 -16.30
N ALA A 785 -31.73 -15.14 -17.05
CA ALA A 785 -33.03 -15.64 -16.61
C ALA A 785 -32.92 -16.50 -15.34
N ALA A 786 -31.88 -17.34 -15.24
CA ALA A 786 -31.61 -18.13 -14.02
C ALA A 786 -31.30 -17.26 -12.80
N MET A 787 -30.76 -16.05 -13.02
CA MET A 787 -30.49 -15.05 -11.97
C MET A 787 -31.68 -14.10 -11.72
N ASN A 788 -32.84 -14.32 -12.36
CA ASN A 788 -33.98 -13.38 -12.37
C ASN A 788 -33.62 -11.97 -12.87
N THR A 789 -32.69 -11.88 -13.82
CA THR A 789 -32.25 -10.63 -14.43
C THR A 789 -32.53 -10.66 -15.93
N SER A 790 -32.72 -9.48 -16.52
CA SER A 790 -32.86 -9.31 -17.97
C SER A 790 -31.75 -8.39 -18.48
N PRO A 791 -31.28 -8.57 -19.72
CA PRO A 791 -30.41 -7.60 -20.37
C PRO A 791 -30.99 -6.19 -20.25
N SER A 792 -30.15 -5.23 -19.87
CA SER A 792 -30.54 -3.83 -19.85
C SER A 792 -30.77 -3.33 -21.27
N ALA A 793 -31.66 -2.35 -21.43
CA ALA A 793 -31.79 -1.66 -22.71
C ALA A 793 -30.51 -0.86 -23.03
N ALA A 794 -30.26 -0.63 -24.30
CA ALA A 794 -29.16 0.25 -24.74
C ALA A 794 -29.21 1.63 -24.09
N LEU A 795 -28.03 2.22 -23.90
CA LEU A 795 -27.91 3.62 -23.51
C LEU A 795 -28.43 4.54 -24.62
N THR A 796 -29.07 5.65 -24.22
CA THR A 796 -29.49 6.75 -25.08
C THR A 796 -28.69 8.02 -24.76
N HIS A 797 -28.72 9.01 -25.65
CA HIS A 797 -27.99 10.27 -25.51
C HIS A 797 -28.17 10.97 -24.16
N SER A 798 -29.39 10.95 -23.60
CA SER A 798 -29.71 11.63 -22.35
C SER A 798 -29.09 10.97 -21.10
N ALA A 799 -28.54 9.76 -21.23
CA ALA A 799 -27.86 9.03 -20.16
C ALA A 799 -26.33 9.25 -20.16
N LEU A 800 -25.80 10.03 -21.10
CA LEU A 800 -24.37 10.28 -21.24
C LEU A 800 -23.88 11.41 -20.29
N PRO A 801 -22.68 11.27 -19.68
CA PRO A 801 -22.04 12.34 -18.90
C PRO A 801 -21.76 13.60 -19.75
N ASN A 802 -21.66 14.77 -19.10
CA ASN A 802 -21.48 16.11 -19.71
C ASN A 802 -20.22 16.32 -20.59
N HIS A 803 -19.47 15.28 -20.91
CA HIS A 803 -18.23 15.31 -21.71
C HIS A 803 -18.26 14.37 -22.92
N VAL A 804 -19.40 13.76 -23.24
CA VAL A 804 -19.52 12.98 -24.47
C VAL A 804 -19.66 13.92 -25.67
N ASN A 805 -18.99 13.55 -26.74
CA ASN A 805 -18.99 14.25 -28.00
C ASN A 805 -20.36 14.10 -28.67
N ASN A 806 -21.20 15.13 -28.56
CA ASN A 806 -22.56 15.17 -29.14
C ASN A 806 -22.50 15.37 -30.66
N GLY A 807 -22.08 14.33 -31.40
CA GLY A 807 -21.84 14.37 -32.83
C GLY A 807 -22.98 15.07 -33.58
N THR A 808 -22.70 16.26 -34.14
CA THR A 808 -23.62 16.90 -35.11
C THR A 808 -23.19 16.46 -36.50
N LEU A 809 -23.53 15.22 -36.87
CA LEU A 809 -23.35 14.71 -38.23
C LEU A 809 -24.60 14.02 -38.80
N ALA A 810 -25.80 14.50 -38.44
CA ALA A 810 -26.98 14.24 -39.25
C ALA A 810 -27.07 15.28 -40.40
N ALA A 811 -26.51 14.97 -41.58
CA ALA A 811 -27.05 15.42 -42.87
C ALA A 811 -26.14 15.04 -44.06
N SER A 812 -26.15 13.78 -44.47
CA SER A 812 -26.21 13.44 -45.91
C SER A 812 -26.53 11.95 -46.03
N HIS A 813 -27.37 11.58 -46.99
CA HIS A 813 -27.88 10.23 -47.28
C HIS A 813 -29.25 9.90 -46.63
N ALA A 814 -30.21 10.82 -46.84
CA ALA A 814 -31.56 10.44 -47.24
C ALA A 814 -31.63 10.41 -48.77
#